data_AF-A0A4Q3RW26-F1
#
_entry.id   AF-A0A4Q3RW26-F1
#
_cell.length_a   1.000
_cell.length_b   1.000
_cell.length_c   1.000
_cell.angle_alpha   90.00
_cell.angle_beta   90.00
_cell.angle_gamma   90.00
#
_symmetry.space_group_name_H-M   'P 1'
#
loop_
_entity.id
_entity.type
_entity.pdbx_description
1 polymer ?
#
loop_
_entity_poly.entity_id
_entity_poly.type
_entity_poly.pdbx_seq_one_letter_code
_entity_poly.pdbx_strand_id
1 'polypeptide(L)'
;MRGVADDGAPGLRAQLAGLAGALDAACDALDGARRRGSDLPPAAGAILDNTPLIDAQLRQARAQLLHDRGVLPLQAPTGDARILVLAREAAARDDGRIDRDGLARVLAAVQPEAPLRLAELRLFPAALRLALLDGLRQVAQRGARACEERILAAGWAARMLDTAAQRSGDLVLLVADMARQVEPMGSCFVAELARRLQGQGAAVAQALAWIDARLADDGSNIAGQVQREHDAMAADGSLAANSLASLRLLGGIDWRLLAESSSAVETLLRADPDGSYPRMDGPTRDLYRLAVERLARSSGRPEADVAQEALALAGVHRAPSEGGLDARHRHVGYYLLGPGLAALEARLQPKPALTRRLARRTAQAPLAAHIGAMTLFTLLFAAVVVACARQQGAALWLQAVIGVLALLGASGLARSLVDMMAAWIATPAPLPRMDFDGGIAPQAQTLVAVSARLLNSAQVDALCRDLEVRYLANRDPHLRFCLLGDLYDAPHESMPDDDALVAHAAAAIDALNRKHAYDHSYATLDEEGQPATARLRIEPFLLLQRPRTWNSGEHAWIGRARRRGQLADLNAFLAGTGRERFAGIAGNTAGLAEMRYVITIDAATDLPRDAARRLAGAMAHPLNQPLVLGADGRAQHGMSFG
;
A
#
# COMPACT_ATOMS: atom_id res chain seq x y z
N MET A 1 -25.08 10.09 -29.44
CA MET A 1 -24.61 9.96 -28.04
C MET A 1 -25.14 8.64 -27.50
N ARG A 2 -24.43 7.53 -27.74
CA ARG A 2 -24.70 6.23 -27.12
C ARG A 2 -23.75 6.11 -25.92
N GLY A 3 -24.29 5.70 -24.78
CA GLY A 3 -23.60 5.65 -23.50
C GLY A 3 -22.30 4.87 -23.59
N VAL A 4 -21.21 5.53 -23.17
CA VAL A 4 -19.96 4.87 -22.84
C VAL A 4 -20.26 4.03 -21.60
N ALA A 5 -20.21 2.71 -21.74
CA ALA A 5 -20.25 1.80 -20.61
C ALA A 5 -19.15 2.22 -19.62
N ASP A 6 -19.49 2.31 -18.34
CA ASP A 6 -18.62 2.86 -17.30
C ASP A 6 -17.44 1.87 -17.06
N ASP A 7 -16.32 2.14 -17.73
CA ASP A 7 -15.17 1.24 -17.85
C ASP A 7 -14.41 1.09 -16.51
N GLY A 8 -14.63 -0.03 -15.81
CA GLY A 8 -13.71 -0.57 -14.79
C GLY A 8 -14.05 -0.27 -13.32
N ALA A 9 -13.05 0.10 -12.51
CA ALA A 9 -13.16 0.41 -11.07
C ALA A 9 -14.31 1.39 -10.68
N PRO A 10 -14.74 2.36 -11.53
CA PRO A 10 -15.94 3.18 -11.28
C PRO A 10 -17.22 2.35 -11.14
N GLY A 11 -17.40 1.31 -11.95
CA GLY A 11 -18.54 0.39 -11.86
C GLY A 11 -18.58 -0.34 -10.51
N LEU A 12 -17.43 -0.84 -10.04
CA LEU A 12 -17.33 -1.45 -8.70
C LEU A 12 -17.64 -0.45 -7.58
N ARG A 13 -17.24 0.83 -7.73
CA ARG A 13 -17.57 1.88 -6.75
C ARG A 13 -19.07 2.17 -6.72
N ALA A 14 -19.71 2.23 -7.88
CA ALA A 14 -21.16 2.42 -7.98
C ALA A 14 -21.91 1.23 -7.34
N GLN A 15 -21.47 0.00 -7.62
CA GLN A 15 -22.04 -1.20 -7.02
C GLN A 15 -21.84 -1.23 -5.49
N LEU A 16 -20.65 -0.84 -4.99
CA LEU A 16 -20.40 -0.74 -3.55
C LEU A 16 -21.33 0.30 -2.89
N ALA A 17 -21.53 1.46 -3.53
CA ALA A 17 -22.41 2.50 -3.01
C ALA A 17 -23.88 2.04 -2.98
N GLY A 18 -24.34 1.37 -4.03
CA GLY A 18 -25.68 0.77 -4.08
C GLY A 18 -25.86 -0.33 -3.04
N LEU A 19 -24.85 -1.18 -2.84
CA LEU A 19 -24.86 -2.23 -1.84
C LEU A 19 -24.93 -1.67 -0.42
N ALA A 20 -24.11 -0.66 -0.12
CA ALA A 20 -24.11 0.00 1.19
C ALA A 20 -25.50 0.56 1.52
N GLY A 21 -26.08 1.36 0.62
CA GLY A 21 -27.41 1.93 0.83
C GLY A 21 -28.52 0.87 0.95
N ALA A 22 -28.43 -0.23 0.20
CA ALA A 22 -29.40 -1.31 0.27
C ALA A 22 -29.28 -2.15 1.57
N LEU A 23 -28.08 -2.25 2.13
CA LEU A 23 -27.83 -2.94 3.40
C LEU A 23 -28.27 -2.07 4.58
N ASP A 24 -27.96 -0.77 4.56
CA ASP A 24 -28.44 0.20 5.57
C ASP A 24 -29.97 0.19 5.64
N ALA A 25 -30.65 0.27 4.48
CA ALA A 25 -32.11 0.23 4.43
C ALA A 25 -32.70 -1.09 4.98
N ALA A 26 -32.03 -2.22 4.76
CA ALA A 26 -32.47 -3.51 5.29
C ALA A 26 -32.27 -3.59 6.81
N CYS A 27 -31.14 -3.09 7.32
CA CYS A 27 -30.88 -3.01 8.75
C CYS A 27 -31.88 -2.07 9.46
N ASP A 28 -32.19 -0.92 8.88
CA ASP A 28 -33.20 0.02 9.40
C ASP A 28 -34.60 -0.63 9.48
N ALA A 29 -34.97 -1.41 8.45
CA ALA A 29 -36.24 -2.14 8.44
C ALA A 29 -36.29 -3.22 9.54
N LEU A 30 -35.20 -3.96 9.75
CA LEU A 30 -35.07 -4.95 10.83
C LEU A 30 -35.13 -4.28 12.20
N ASP A 31 -34.43 -3.15 12.39
CA ASP A 31 -34.50 -2.38 13.63
C ASP A 31 -35.92 -1.86 13.91
N GLY A 32 -36.62 -1.38 12.88
CA GLY A 32 -38.01 -0.99 12.96
C GLY A 32 -38.95 -2.15 13.31
N ALA A 33 -38.70 -3.36 12.80
CA ALA A 33 -39.43 -4.56 13.18
C ALA A 33 -39.18 -4.97 14.64
N ARG A 34 -37.92 -4.91 15.09
CA ARG A 34 -37.55 -5.19 16.50
C ARG A 34 -38.24 -4.24 17.47
N ARG A 35 -38.29 -2.94 17.16
CA ARG A 35 -39.01 -1.93 17.97
C ARG A 35 -40.52 -2.16 18.05
N ARG A 36 -41.11 -2.79 17.03
CA ARG A 36 -42.53 -3.19 17.00
C ARG A 36 -42.80 -4.51 17.74
N GLY A 37 -41.79 -5.11 18.38
CA GLY A 37 -41.93 -6.36 19.13
C GLY A 37 -41.97 -7.61 18.26
N SER A 38 -41.48 -7.55 17.01
CA SER A 38 -41.35 -8.72 16.14
C SER A 38 -40.06 -9.48 16.44
N ASP A 39 -40.15 -10.80 16.50
CA ASP A 39 -38.99 -11.67 16.70
C ASP A 39 -38.13 -11.76 15.42
N LEU A 40 -36.90 -11.24 15.57
CA LEU A 40 -35.68 -11.50 14.81
C LEU A 40 -35.57 -12.91 14.20
N PRO A 41 -35.59 -13.17 12.87
CA PRO A 41 -34.94 -14.37 12.36
C PRO A 41 -33.48 -14.40 12.84
N PRO A 42 -32.95 -15.54 13.33
CA PRO A 42 -31.62 -15.58 13.96
C PRO A 42 -30.49 -15.01 13.09
N ALA A 43 -30.52 -15.30 11.78
CA ALA A 43 -29.55 -14.79 10.82
C ALA A 43 -29.62 -13.26 10.67
N ALA A 44 -30.83 -12.70 10.61
CA ALA A 44 -31.06 -11.27 10.49
C ALA A 44 -30.65 -10.52 11.77
N GLY A 45 -30.92 -11.10 12.94
CA GLY A 45 -30.43 -10.60 14.22
C GLY A 45 -28.91 -10.59 14.30
N ALA A 46 -28.25 -11.68 13.87
CA ALA A 46 -26.79 -11.76 13.83
C ALA A 46 -26.15 -10.72 12.90
N ILE A 47 -26.79 -10.39 11.77
CA ILE A 47 -26.33 -9.31 10.88
C ILE A 47 -26.40 -7.96 11.59
N LEU A 48 -27.54 -7.67 12.23
CA LEU A 48 -27.77 -6.42 12.96
C LEU A 48 -26.77 -6.23 14.11
N ASP A 49 -26.49 -7.30 14.85
CA ASP A 49 -25.50 -7.30 15.94
C ASP A 49 -24.07 -7.09 15.44
N ASN A 50 -23.80 -7.40 14.16
CA ASN A 50 -22.47 -7.26 13.53
C ASN A 50 -22.36 -6.05 12.57
N THR A 51 -23.26 -5.08 12.65
CA THR A 51 -23.20 -3.83 11.86
C THR A 51 -21.83 -3.14 11.90
N PRO A 52 -21.13 -3.02 13.06
CA PRO A 52 -19.81 -2.39 13.10
C PRO A 52 -18.74 -3.12 12.26
N LEU A 53 -18.83 -4.45 12.16
CA LEU A 53 -17.94 -5.25 11.31
C LEU A 53 -18.24 -4.96 9.83
N ILE A 54 -19.52 -4.93 9.46
CA ILE A 54 -19.96 -4.66 8.08
C ILE A 54 -19.49 -3.28 7.63
N ASP A 55 -19.68 -2.26 8.47
CA ASP A 55 -19.21 -0.89 8.22
C ASP A 55 -17.70 -0.82 8.03
N ALA A 56 -16.93 -1.54 8.84
CA ALA A 56 -15.49 -1.61 8.70
C ALA A 56 -15.08 -2.22 7.36
N GLN A 57 -15.76 -3.28 6.91
CA GLN A 57 -15.49 -3.91 5.61
C GLN A 57 -15.91 -3.03 4.43
N LEU A 58 -17.03 -2.32 4.52
CA LEU A 58 -17.46 -1.33 3.53
C LEU A 58 -16.44 -0.20 3.39
N ARG A 59 -15.94 0.35 4.52
CA ARG A 59 -14.89 1.38 4.51
C ARG A 59 -13.60 0.86 3.88
N GLN A 60 -13.18 -0.36 4.21
CA GLN A 60 -11.96 -0.96 3.65
C GLN A 60 -12.08 -1.19 2.14
N ALA A 61 -13.21 -1.73 1.67
CA ALA A 61 -13.47 -1.92 0.24
C ALA A 61 -13.48 -0.57 -0.49
N ARG A 62 -14.13 0.46 0.08
CA ARG A 62 -14.16 1.81 -0.49
C ARG A 62 -12.76 2.42 -0.59
N ALA A 63 -11.93 2.28 0.45
CA ALA A 63 -10.57 2.79 0.45
C ALA A 63 -9.71 2.13 -0.63
N GLN A 64 -9.80 0.81 -0.80
CA GLN A 64 -9.09 0.07 -1.85
C GLN A 64 -9.53 0.52 -3.25
N LEU A 65 -10.84 0.65 -3.47
CA LEU A 65 -11.38 1.06 -4.76
C LEU A 65 -11.08 2.52 -5.10
N LEU A 66 -10.97 3.43 -4.13
CA LEU A 66 -10.69 4.86 -4.35
C LEU A 66 -9.31 5.11 -4.94
N HIS A 67 -8.31 4.35 -4.51
CA HIS A 67 -6.92 4.54 -4.90
C HIS A 67 -6.56 3.83 -6.22
N ASP A 68 -7.28 2.77 -6.57
CA ASP A 68 -7.02 2.03 -7.80
C ASP A 68 -7.70 2.66 -9.02
N ARG A 69 -6.98 2.68 -10.15
CA ARG A 69 -7.46 3.13 -11.47
C ARG A 69 -7.20 2.07 -12.55
N GLY A 70 -7.04 0.81 -12.13
CA GLY A 70 -6.86 -0.32 -13.03
C GLY A 70 -8.09 -0.54 -13.92
N VAL A 71 -7.84 -0.94 -15.16
CA VAL A 71 -8.89 -1.27 -16.13
C VAL A 71 -9.23 -2.75 -15.99
N LEU A 72 -10.45 -3.03 -15.54
CA LEU A 72 -10.95 -4.38 -15.34
C LEU A 72 -11.64 -4.88 -16.63
N PRO A 73 -11.34 -6.10 -17.09
CA PRO A 73 -12.11 -6.70 -18.18
C PRO A 73 -13.53 -7.00 -17.68
N LEU A 74 -14.51 -6.70 -18.53
CA LEU A 74 -15.92 -7.01 -18.29
C LEU A 74 -16.24 -8.40 -18.84
N GLN A 75 -17.13 -9.12 -18.17
CA GLN A 75 -17.63 -10.41 -18.62
C GLN A 75 -18.99 -10.24 -19.29
N ALA A 76 -19.14 -10.82 -20.49
CA ALA A 76 -20.42 -10.88 -21.19
C ALA A 76 -21.23 -12.11 -20.70
N PRO A 77 -22.58 -12.04 -20.63
CA PRO A 77 -23.46 -10.93 -21.02
C PRO A 77 -23.80 -9.94 -19.90
N THR A 78 -23.38 -10.18 -18.65
CA THR A 78 -23.78 -9.36 -17.48
C THR A 78 -23.23 -7.94 -17.52
N GLY A 79 -22.10 -7.72 -18.20
CA GLY A 79 -21.40 -6.43 -18.20
C GLY A 79 -20.69 -6.12 -16.88
N ASP A 80 -20.66 -7.08 -15.95
CA ASP A 80 -19.93 -6.97 -14.68
C ASP A 80 -18.43 -7.21 -14.89
N ALA A 81 -17.60 -6.65 -14.00
CA ALA A 81 -16.17 -6.97 -14.01
C ALA A 81 -15.96 -8.47 -13.79
N ARG A 82 -15.13 -9.11 -14.63
CA ARG A 82 -14.82 -10.55 -14.54
C ARG A 82 -14.39 -10.96 -13.14
N ILE A 83 -13.57 -10.14 -12.48
CA ILE A 83 -13.10 -10.42 -11.12
C ILE A 83 -14.23 -10.47 -10.08
N LEU A 84 -15.31 -9.71 -10.29
CA LEU A 84 -16.47 -9.74 -9.42
C LEU A 84 -17.29 -11.01 -9.63
N VAL A 85 -17.40 -11.48 -10.88
CA VAL A 85 -18.04 -12.77 -11.19
C VAL A 85 -17.30 -13.90 -10.47
N LEU A 86 -15.97 -13.94 -10.60
CA LEU A 86 -15.12 -14.91 -9.89
C LEU A 86 -15.25 -14.80 -8.37
N ALA A 87 -15.34 -13.58 -7.83
CA ALA A 87 -15.55 -13.37 -6.41
C ALA A 87 -16.93 -13.87 -5.93
N ARG A 88 -17.99 -13.68 -6.72
CA ARG A 88 -19.32 -14.21 -6.45
C ARG A 88 -19.36 -15.73 -6.54
N GLU A 89 -18.70 -16.33 -7.53
CA GLU A 89 -18.56 -17.79 -7.64
C GLU A 89 -17.79 -18.38 -6.47
N ALA A 90 -16.71 -17.71 -6.03
CA ALA A 90 -15.96 -18.11 -4.85
C ALA A 90 -16.80 -18.01 -3.57
N ALA A 91 -17.60 -16.95 -3.42
CA ALA A 91 -18.51 -16.78 -2.28
C ALA A 91 -19.72 -17.72 -2.34
N ALA A 92 -20.18 -18.12 -3.52
CA ALA A 92 -21.28 -19.07 -3.67
C ALA A 92 -20.86 -20.52 -3.40
N ARG A 93 -19.56 -20.85 -3.51
CA ARG A 93 -19.04 -22.14 -3.06
C ARG A 93 -19.07 -22.19 -1.53
N ASP A 94 -19.55 -23.31 -0.98
CA ASP A 94 -19.66 -23.58 0.46
C ASP A 94 -20.39 -22.48 1.27
N ASP A 95 -21.47 -21.91 0.71
CA ASP A 95 -22.34 -20.92 1.37
C ASP A 95 -21.56 -19.75 2.01
N GLY A 96 -20.56 -19.21 1.32
CA GLY A 96 -19.78 -18.05 1.77
C GLY A 96 -18.56 -18.39 2.61
N ARG A 97 -18.20 -19.67 2.77
CA ARG A 97 -16.97 -20.08 3.47
C ARG A 97 -15.75 -19.87 2.58
N ILE A 98 -14.85 -19.00 3.02
CA ILE A 98 -13.62 -18.67 2.30
C ILE A 98 -12.40 -19.22 3.05
N ASP A 99 -11.55 -19.96 2.33
CA ASP A 99 -10.23 -20.38 2.76
C ASP A 99 -9.15 -19.94 1.73
N ARG A 100 -7.89 -19.85 2.17
CA ARG A 100 -6.80 -19.41 1.30
C ARG A 100 -6.57 -20.37 0.14
N ASP A 101 -6.61 -21.67 0.41
CA ASP A 101 -6.30 -22.72 -0.57
C ASP A 101 -7.43 -22.88 -1.60
N GLY A 102 -8.69 -22.71 -1.21
CA GLY A 102 -9.82 -22.63 -2.15
C GLY A 102 -9.74 -21.41 -3.05
N LEU A 103 -9.39 -20.23 -2.51
CA LEU A 103 -9.17 -19.03 -3.34
C LEU A 103 -8.05 -19.24 -4.36
N ALA A 104 -6.92 -19.82 -3.95
CA ALA A 104 -5.81 -20.13 -4.86
C ALA A 104 -6.25 -21.10 -5.97
N ARG A 105 -7.04 -22.12 -5.65
CA ARG A 105 -7.61 -23.05 -6.65
C ARG A 105 -8.57 -22.37 -7.63
N VAL A 106 -9.45 -21.48 -7.14
CA VAL A 106 -10.36 -20.69 -7.99
C VAL A 106 -9.58 -19.85 -8.99
N LEU A 107 -8.57 -19.12 -8.51
CA LEU A 107 -7.76 -18.26 -9.37
C LEU A 107 -6.94 -19.09 -10.37
N ALA A 108 -6.34 -20.20 -9.94
CA ALA A 108 -5.56 -21.08 -10.80
C ALA A 108 -6.38 -21.71 -11.93
N ALA A 109 -7.67 -22.03 -11.69
CA ALA A 109 -8.53 -22.65 -12.69
C ALA A 109 -8.82 -21.76 -13.90
N VAL A 110 -8.77 -20.42 -13.74
CA VAL A 110 -9.08 -19.44 -14.80
C VAL A 110 -7.87 -19.09 -15.66
N GLN A 111 -6.66 -19.33 -15.14
CA GLN A 111 -5.40 -18.95 -15.80
C GLN A 111 -5.18 -19.57 -17.19
N PRO A 112 -5.56 -20.83 -17.48
CA PRO A 112 -5.34 -21.44 -18.79
C PRO A 112 -6.16 -20.81 -19.92
N GLU A 113 -7.38 -20.36 -19.63
CA GLU A 113 -8.28 -19.80 -20.65
C GLU A 113 -7.96 -18.33 -20.96
N ALA A 114 -7.76 -17.53 -19.91
CA ALA A 114 -7.45 -16.12 -20.06
C ALA A 114 -6.74 -15.59 -18.80
N PRO A 115 -5.44 -15.27 -18.87
CA PRO A 115 -4.65 -14.88 -17.71
C PRO A 115 -5.28 -13.67 -17.00
N LEU A 116 -5.29 -13.71 -15.67
CA LEU A 116 -5.77 -12.62 -14.83
C LEU A 116 -4.82 -11.43 -14.93
N ARG A 117 -5.38 -10.23 -15.16
CA ARG A 117 -4.62 -8.99 -15.17
C ARG A 117 -4.14 -8.63 -13.76
N LEU A 118 -3.04 -7.89 -13.67
CA LEU A 118 -2.51 -7.36 -12.42
C LEU A 118 -3.55 -6.53 -11.66
N ALA A 119 -4.35 -5.73 -12.38
CA ALA A 119 -5.45 -4.96 -11.81
C ALA A 119 -6.56 -5.85 -11.23
N GLU A 120 -6.86 -6.99 -11.85
CA GLU A 120 -7.87 -7.93 -11.35
C GLU A 120 -7.39 -8.57 -10.05
N LEU A 121 -6.17 -9.09 -10.02
CA LEU A 121 -5.60 -9.70 -8.81
C LEU A 121 -5.52 -8.71 -7.64
N ARG A 122 -5.19 -7.44 -7.92
CA ARG A 122 -5.12 -6.38 -6.90
C ARG A 122 -6.50 -5.98 -6.37
N LEU A 123 -7.53 -6.01 -7.20
CA LEU A 123 -8.91 -5.65 -6.83
C LEU A 123 -9.76 -6.83 -6.36
N PHE A 124 -9.26 -8.07 -6.47
CA PHE A 124 -9.93 -9.27 -5.97
C PHE A 124 -10.35 -9.20 -4.49
N PRO A 125 -9.54 -8.70 -3.54
CA PRO A 125 -9.95 -8.60 -2.14
C PRO A 125 -11.15 -7.66 -1.94
N ALA A 126 -11.24 -6.59 -2.73
CA ALA A 126 -12.38 -5.69 -2.70
C ALA A 126 -13.60 -6.38 -3.31
N ALA A 127 -13.46 -7.01 -4.47
CA ALA A 127 -14.54 -7.74 -5.13
C ALA A 127 -15.12 -8.86 -4.25
N LEU A 128 -14.27 -9.59 -3.51
CA LEU A 128 -14.70 -10.62 -2.57
C LEU A 128 -15.47 -10.07 -1.37
N ARG A 129 -15.05 -8.90 -0.84
CA ARG A 129 -15.85 -8.19 0.19
C ARG A 129 -17.21 -7.81 -0.37
N LEU A 130 -17.29 -7.27 -1.57
CA LEU A 130 -18.57 -6.94 -2.21
C LEU A 130 -19.45 -8.18 -2.35
N ALA A 131 -18.90 -9.32 -2.79
CA ALA A 131 -19.65 -10.56 -2.95
C ALA A 131 -20.23 -11.09 -1.62
N LEU A 132 -19.42 -11.14 -0.56
CA LEU A 132 -19.88 -11.58 0.76
C LEU A 132 -20.90 -10.62 1.38
N LEU A 133 -20.68 -9.31 1.22
CA LEU A 133 -21.62 -8.29 1.68
C LEU A 133 -22.94 -8.33 0.90
N ASP A 134 -22.92 -8.72 -0.38
CA ASP A 134 -24.14 -8.90 -1.17
C ASP A 134 -24.94 -10.09 -0.65
N GLY A 135 -24.26 -11.18 -0.28
CA GLY A 135 -24.88 -12.31 0.41
C GLY A 135 -25.58 -11.88 1.71
N LEU A 136 -24.90 -11.10 2.56
CA LEU A 136 -25.50 -10.56 3.80
C LEU A 136 -26.68 -9.61 3.51
N ARG A 137 -26.57 -8.75 2.49
CA ARG A 137 -27.66 -7.87 2.05
C ARG A 137 -28.89 -8.69 1.68
N GLN A 138 -28.72 -9.78 0.92
CA GLN A 138 -29.84 -10.64 0.51
C GLN A 138 -30.51 -11.32 1.71
N VAL A 139 -29.74 -11.77 2.70
CA VAL A 139 -30.29 -12.34 3.95
C VAL A 139 -31.02 -11.28 4.78
N ALA A 140 -30.45 -10.08 4.92
CA ALA A 140 -31.07 -8.98 5.65
C ALA A 140 -32.41 -8.55 5.01
N GLN A 141 -32.46 -8.45 3.68
CA GLN A 141 -33.69 -8.11 2.95
C GLN A 141 -34.76 -9.21 3.08
N ARG A 142 -34.37 -10.48 3.02
CA ARG A 142 -35.29 -11.61 3.26
C ARG A 142 -35.80 -11.61 4.69
N GLY A 143 -34.92 -11.38 5.67
CA GLY A 143 -35.29 -11.22 7.07
C GLY A 143 -36.26 -10.07 7.33
N ALA A 144 -36.05 -8.91 6.69
CA ALA A 144 -36.95 -7.76 6.81
C ALA A 144 -38.35 -8.09 6.26
N ARG A 145 -38.43 -8.73 5.09
CA ARG A 145 -39.69 -9.21 4.50
C ARG A 145 -40.37 -10.25 5.40
N ALA A 146 -39.62 -11.19 5.95
CA ALA A 146 -40.13 -12.18 6.90
C ALA A 146 -40.74 -11.51 8.15
N CYS A 147 -40.10 -10.46 8.69
CA CYS A 147 -40.67 -9.68 9.79
C CYS A 147 -41.98 -8.97 9.40
N GLU A 148 -42.05 -8.38 8.20
CA GLU A 148 -43.28 -7.75 7.70
C GLU A 148 -44.41 -8.78 7.54
N GLU A 149 -44.14 -9.93 6.94
CA GLU A 149 -45.09 -11.05 6.81
C GLU A 149 -45.57 -11.55 8.17
N ARG A 150 -44.67 -11.68 9.16
CA ARG A 150 -45.03 -12.08 10.54
C ARG A 150 -45.94 -11.06 11.22
N ILE A 151 -45.65 -9.76 11.06
CA ILE A 151 -46.48 -8.69 11.62
C ILE A 151 -47.88 -8.70 10.97
N LEU A 152 -47.95 -8.89 9.66
CA LEU A 152 -49.22 -9.01 8.92
C LEU A 152 -49.99 -10.25 9.38
N ALA A 153 -49.34 -11.42 9.49
CA ALA A 153 -49.94 -12.66 9.98
C ALA A 153 -50.46 -12.52 11.41
N ALA A 154 -49.70 -11.86 12.30
CA ALA A 154 -50.11 -11.58 13.67
C ALA A 154 -51.39 -10.72 13.72
N GLY A 155 -51.49 -9.68 12.88
CA GLY A 155 -52.67 -8.83 12.80
C GLY A 155 -53.92 -9.58 12.30
N TRP A 156 -53.77 -10.42 11.29
CA TRP A 156 -54.85 -11.27 10.80
C TRP A 156 -55.25 -12.34 11.82
N ALA A 157 -54.29 -13.00 12.47
CA ALA A 157 -54.55 -13.99 13.51
C ALA A 157 -55.33 -13.37 14.67
N ALA A 158 -54.95 -12.18 15.14
CA ALA A 158 -55.66 -11.47 16.21
C ALA A 158 -57.12 -11.17 15.80
N ARG A 159 -57.33 -10.62 14.61
CA ARG A 159 -58.67 -10.36 14.06
C ARG A 159 -59.51 -11.64 13.96
N MET A 160 -58.90 -12.76 13.55
CA MET A 160 -59.59 -14.05 13.45
C MET A 160 -59.99 -14.59 14.82
N LEU A 161 -59.11 -14.49 15.83
CA LEU A 161 -59.41 -14.91 17.19
C LEU A 161 -60.51 -14.06 17.84
N ASP A 162 -60.45 -12.73 17.68
CA ASP A 162 -61.49 -11.82 18.17
C ASP A 162 -62.84 -12.09 17.49
N THR A 163 -62.84 -12.31 16.17
CA THR A 163 -64.04 -12.63 15.40
C THR A 163 -64.60 -14.00 15.80
N ALA A 164 -63.74 -15.01 16.01
CA ALA A 164 -64.17 -16.33 16.47
C ALA A 164 -64.84 -16.28 17.85
N ALA A 165 -64.36 -15.40 18.75
CA ALA A 165 -64.91 -15.22 20.08
C ALA A 165 -66.26 -14.46 20.07
N GLN A 166 -66.45 -13.51 19.15
CA GLN A 166 -67.66 -12.69 19.08
C GLN A 166 -68.75 -13.28 18.18
N ARG A 167 -68.39 -13.69 16.95
CA ARG A 167 -69.31 -14.22 15.91
C ARG A 167 -68.57 -15.18 14.96
N SER A 168 -68.63 -16.47 15.27
CA SER A 168 -67.95 -17.53 14.50
C SER A 168 -68.35 -17.62 13.02
N GLY A 169 -69.57 -17.19 12.64
CA GLY A 169 -70.04 -17.19 11.26
C GLY A 169 -69.35 -16.17 10.35
N ASP A 170 -68.86 -15.05 10.91
CA ASP A 170 -68.21 -13.97 10.14
C ASP A 170 -66.74 -14.32 9.81
N LEU A 171 -66.21 -15.39 10.39
CA LEU A 171 -64.83 -15.86 10.19
C LEU A 171 -64.54 -16.23 8.72
N VAL A 172 -65.52 -16.81 8.03
CA VAL A 172 -65.37 -17.21 6.62
C VAL A 172 -65.19 -16.00 5.71
N LEU A 173 -65.92 -14.91 5.97
CA LEU A 173 -65.78 -13.65 5.24
C LEU A 173 -64.40 -13.03 5.50
N LEU A 174 -63.93 -13.08 6.75
CA LEU A 174 -62.62 -12.56 7.13
C LEU A 174 -61.47 -13.33 6.47
N VAL A 175 -61.55 -14.66 6.39
CA VAL A 175 -60.57 -15.51 5.70
C VAL A 175 -60.59 -15.23 4.19
N ALA A 176 -61.76 -15.02 3.59
CA ALA A 176 -61.88 -14.64 2.19
C ALA A 176 -61.31 -13.23 1.91
N ASP A 177 -61.47 -12.27 2.83
CA ASP A 177 -60.85 -10.95 2.75
C ASP A 177 -59.32 -11.03 2.85
N MET A 178 -58.81 -11.85 3.78
CA MET A 178 -57.38 -12.09 3.92
C MET A 178 -56.78 -12.65 2.63
N ALA A 179 -57.39 -13.70 2.08
CA ALA A 179 -56.90 -14.36 0.88
C ALA A 179 -56.92 -13.46 -0.37
N ARG A 180 -57.80 -12.45 -0.40
CA ARG A 180 -57.82 -11.43 -1.47
C ARG A 180 -56.76 -10.33 -1.28
N GLN A 181 -56.41 -10.02 -0.04
CA GLN A 181 -55.46 -8.95 0.28
C GLN A 181 -54.01 -9.44 0.33
N VAL A 182 -53.79 -10.73 0.58
CA VAL A 182 -52.47 -11.35 0.74
C VAL A 182 -52.28 -12.41 -0.36
N GLU A 183 -51.91 -11.96 -1.56
CA GLU A 183 -51.66 -12.82 -2.72
C GLU A 183 -50.31 -12.43 -3.38
N PRO A 184 -49.32 -13.34 -3.48
CA PRO A 184 -49.30 -14.72 -2.95
C PRO A 184 -49.09 -14.79 -1.43
N MET A 185 -49.55 -15.88 -0.80
CA MET A 185 -49.30 -16.17 0.61
C MET A 185 -47.87 -16.69 0.83
N GLY A 186 -47.00 -15.85 1.41
CA GLY A 186 -45.61 -16.21 1.72
C GLY A 186 -45.47 -17.34 2.75
N SER A 187 -44.36 -18.07 2.70
CA SER A 187 -44.08 -19.17 3.64
C SER A 187 -44.05 -18.70 5.09
N CYS A 188 -43.47 -17.52 5.35
CA CYS A 188 -43.35 -16.95 6.68
C CYS A 188 -44.71 -16.51 7.22
N PHE A 189 -45.54 -15.88 6.37
CA PHE A 189 -46.92 -15.53 6.69
C PHE A 189 -47.73 -16.77 7.11
N VAL A 190 -47.71 -17.84 6.29
CA VAL A 190 -48.47 -19.08 6.57
C VAL A 190 -47.96 -19.77 7.83
N ALA A 191 -46.64 -19.85 8.02
CA ALA A 191 -46.06 -20.47 9.21
C ALA A 191 -46.45 -19.74 10.50
N GLU A 192 -46.38 -18.40 10.51
CA GLU A 192 -46.77 -17.60 11.68
C GLU A 192 -48.28 -17.63 11.95
N LEU A 193 -49.10 -17.60 10.90
CA LEU A 193 -50.55 -17.71 11.01
C LEU A 193 -50.96 -19.06 11.58
N ALA A 194 -50.41 -20.16 11.03
CA ALA A 194 -50.65 -21.51 11.53
C ALA A 194 -50.23 -21.64 13.00
N ARG A 195 -49.02 -21.18 13.35
CA ARG A 195 -48.48 -21.23 14.72
C ARG A 195 -49.38 -20.52 15.75
N ARG A 196 -50.00 -19.40 15.39
CA ARG A 196 -50.87 -18.63 16.30
C ARG A 196 -52.29 -19.20 16.42
N LEU A 197 -52.81 -19.78 15.34
CA LEU A 197 -54.19 -20.26 15.25
C LEU A 197 -54.35 -21.74 15.67
N GLN A 198 -53.26 -22.52 15.61
CA GLN A 198 -53.28 -23.93 15.99
C GLN A 198 -53.64 -24.11 17.46
N GLY A 199 -54.66 -24.92 17.74
CA GLY A 199 -55.13 -25.23 19.09
C GLY A 199 -56.10 -24.23 19.72
N GLN A 200 -56.53 -23.18 18.99
CA GLN A 200 -57.40 -22.10 19.52
C GLN A 200 -58.92 -22.33 19.37
N GLY A 201 -59.36 -23.53 18.95
CA GLY A 201 -60.77 -23.92 18.87
C GLY A 201 -61.24 -24.39 17.48
N ALA A 202 -62.45 -24.96 17.42
CA ALA A 202 -62.97 -25.63 16.23
C ALA A 202 -63.25 -24.69 15.04
N ALA A 203 -63.75 -23.48 15.30
CA ALA A 203 -64.04 -22.49 14.24
C ALA A 203 -62.76 -22.06 13.52
N VAL A 204 -61.67 -21.87 14.26
CA VAL A 204 -60.36 -21.47 13.74
C VAL A 204 -59.69 -22.64 13.00
N ALA A 205 -59.89 -23.89 13.45
CA ALA A 205 -59.43 -25.07 12.73
C ALA A 205 -60.06 -25.18 11.33
N GLN A 206 -61.33 -24.78 11.18
CA GLN A 206 -62.01 -24.75 9.90
C GLN A 206 -61.45 -23.67 8.95
N ALA A 207 -61.03 -22.52 9.49
CA ALA A 207 -60.29 -21.51 8.74
C ALA A 207 -58.91 -22.02 8.26
N LEU A 208 -58.17 -22.72 9.12
CA LEU A 208 -56.90 -23.35 8.72
C LEU A 208 -57.09 -24.40 7.63
N ALA A 209 -58.14 -25.23 7.70
CA ALA A 209 -58.46 -26.21 6.65
C ALA A 209 -58.79 -25.54 5.31
N TRP A 210 -59.46 -24.38 5.33
CA TRP A 210 -59.70 -23.60 4.12
C TRP A 210 -58.41 -23.03 3.53
N ILE A 211 -57.51 -22.51 4.37
CA ILE A 211 -56.20 -22.00 3.93
C ILE A 211 -55.38 -23.15 3.33
N ASP A 212 -55.42 -24.33 3.93
CA ASP A 212 -54.75 -25.53 3.41
C ASP A 212 -55.31 -25.96 2.04
N ALA A 213 -56.65 -25.94 1.89
CA ALA A 213 -57.30 -26.22 0.61
C ALA A 213 -56.91 -25.19 -0.47
N ARG A 214 -56.80 -23.90 -0.12
CA ARG A 214 -56.34 -22.87 -1.05
C ARG A 214 -54.87 -23.07 -1.43
N LEU A 215 -54.01 -23.41 -0.49
CA LEU A 215 -52.61 -23.72 -0.79
C LEU A 215 -52.48 -24.95 -1.70
N ALA A 216 -53.42 -25.90 -1.60
CA ALA A 216 -53.46 -27.07 -2.46
C ALA A 216 -53.77 -26.72 -3.92
N ASP A 217 -54.50 -25.63 -4.19
CA ASP A 217 -54.70 -25.11 -5.56
C ASP A 217 -53.36 -24.74 -6.23
N ASP A 218 -52.38 -24.29 -5.44
CA ASP A 218 -51.00 -23.98 -5.87
C ASP A 218 -50.01 -25.15 -5.67
N GLY A 219 -50.51 -26.36 -5.36
CA GLY A 219 -49.69 -27.56 -5.15
C GLY A 219 -48.91 -27.58 -3.83
N SER A 220 -49.34 -26.82 -2.83
CA SER A 220 -48.72 -26.70 -1.50
C SER A 220 -49.68 -27.09 -0.37
N ASN A 221 -49.18 -27.19 0.85
CA ASN A 221 -49.99 -27.25 2.07
C ASN A 221 -49.30 -26.48 3.20
N ILE A 222 -49.97 -26.30 4.34
CA ILE A 222 -49.43 -25.55 5.49
C ILE A 222 -48.13 -26.19 5.99
N ALA A 223 -48.08 -27.52 6.11
CA ALA A 223 -46.88 -28.23 6.58
C ALA A 223 -45.67 -28.02 5.65
N GLY A 224 -45.91 -28.00 4.34
CA GLY A 224 -44.90 -27.72 3.32
C GLY A 224 -44.43 -26.28 3.34
N GLN A 225 -45.31 -25.30 3.62
CA GLN A 225 -44.90 -23.91 3.82
C GLN A 225 -44.04 -23.73 5.08
N VAL A 226 -44.41 -24.39 6.19
CA VAL A 226 -43.61 -24.39 7.42
C VAL A 226 -42.23 -25.03 7.20
N GLN A 227 -42.16 -26.15 6.46
CA GLN A 227 -40.89 -26.79 6.15
C GLN A 227 -40.01 -25.90 5.27
N ARG A 228 -40.57 -25.26 4.23
CA ARG A 228 -39.82 -24.30 3.39
C ARG A 228 -39.27 -23.13 4.19
N GLU A 229 -40.04 -22.64 5.16
CA GLU A 229 -39.58 -21.58 6.06
C GLU A 229 -38.40 -22.06 6.92
N HIS A 230 -38.46 -23.27 7.50
CA HIS A 230 -37.35 -23.84 8.26
C HIS A 230 -36.09 -24.03 7.40
N ASP A 231 -36.24 -24.58 6.19
CA ASP A 231 -35.14 -24.79 5.25
C ASP A 231 -34.51 -23.45 4.83
N ALA A 232 -35.33 -22.43 4.55
CA ALA A 232 -34.87 -21.08 4.23
C ALA A 232 -34.11 -20.45 5.41
N MET A 233 -34.62 -20.57 6.64
CA MET A 233 -33.96 -20.09 7.85
C MET A 233 -32.61 -20.79 8.10
N ALA A 234 -32.51 -22.09 7.82
CA ALA A 234 -31.26 -22.85 7.95
C ALA A 234 -30.21 -22.43 6.91
N ALA A 235 -30.64 -22.21 5.66
CA ALA A 235 -29.78 -21.70 4.59
C ALA A 235 -29.28 -20.28 4.90
N ASP A 236 -30.18 -19.40 5.35
CA ASP A 236 -29.84 -18.02 5.73
C ASP A 236 -28.90 -17.97 6.93
N GLY A 237 -29.12 -18.83 7.91
CA GLY A 237 -28.24 -18.98 9.06
C GLY A 237 -26.82 -19.38 8.66
N SER A 238 -26.70 -20.37 7.78
CA SER A 238 -25.41 -20.86 7.29
C SER A 238 -24.67 -19.80 6.47
N LEU A 239 -25.36 -19.17 5.52
CA LEU A 239 -24.81 -18.11 4.67
C LEU A 239 -24.35 -16.90 5.51
N ALA A 240 -25.17 -16.45 6.47
CA ALA A 240 -24.82 -15.31 7.32
C ALA A 240 -23.63 -15.63 8.22
N ALA A 241 -23.62 -16.79 8.88
CA ALA A 241 -22.53 -17.20 9.76
C ALA A 241 -21.21 -17.34 9.00
N ASN A 242 -21.23 -18.04 7.86
CA ASN A 242 -20.04 -18.23 7.02
C ASN A 242 -19.54 -16.90 6.42
N SER A 243 -20.44 -16.05 5.91
CA SER A 243 -20.05 -14.75 5.36
C SER A 243 -19.44 -13.84 6.42
N LEU A 244 -20.01 -13.77 7.63
CA LEU A 244 -19.44 -13.01 8.74
C LEU A 244 -18.08 -13.57 9.18
N ALA A 245 -17.92 -14.90 9.25
CA ALA A 245 -16.65 -15.53 9.55
C ALA A 245 -15.59 -15.22 8.48
N SER A 246 -15.94 -15.38 7.20
CA SER A 246 -15.07 -15.09 6.07
C SER A 246 -14.64 -13.62 6.04
N LEU A 247 -15.56 -12.67 6.26
CA LEU A 247 -15.24 -11.25 6.33
C LEU A 247 -14.21 -10.93 7.43
N ARG A 248 -14.27 -11.62 8.58
CA ARG A 248 -13.24 -11.51 9.63
C ARG A 248 -11.90 -12.08 9.17
N LEU A 249 -11.92 -13.21 8.46
CA LEU A 249 -10.70 -13.86 7.95
C LEU A 249 -10.01 -13.06 6.84
N LEU A 250 -10.74 -12.30 6.02
CA LEU A 250 -10.17 -11.51 4.92
C LEU A 250 -9.10 -10.50 5.37
N GLY A 251 -9.12 -10.08 6.64
CA GLY A 251 -8.10 -9.19 7.22
C GLY A 251 -6.75 -9.88 7.49
N GLY A 252 -6.75 -11.19 7.72
CA GLY A 252 -5.55 -11.97 8.03
C GLY A 252 -4.87 -12.61 6.81
N ILE A 253 -5.49 -12.55 5.63
CA ILE A 253 -4.93 -13.11 4.40
C ILE A 253 -3.84 -12.17 3.86
N ASP A 254 -2.65 -12.71 3.59
CA ASP A 254 -1.62 -12.02 2.81
C ASP A 254 -2.01 -12.02 1.32
N TRP A 255 -2.75 -10.98 0.94
CA TRP A 255 -3.21 -10.75 -0.43
C TRP A 255 -2.07 -10.56 -1.42
N ARG A 256 -0.92 -10.04 -0.97
CA ARG A 256 0.25 -9.88 -1.85
C ARG A 256 0.79 -11.24 -2.24
N LEU A 257 1.01 -12.12 -1.27
CA LEU A 257 1.50 -13.48 -1.54
C LEU A 257 0.53 -14.27 -2.42
N LEU A 258 -0.78 -14.15 -2.19
CA LEU A 258 -1.80 -14.77 -3.04
C LEU A 258 -1.74 -14.25 -4.49
N ALA A 259 -1.69 -12.92 -4.67
CA ALA A 259 -1.60 -12.30 -5.99
C ALA A 259 -0.31 -12.68 -6.72
N GLU A 260 0.83 -12.76 -6.01
CA GLU A 260 2.11 -13.18 -6.57
C GLU A 260 2.09 -14.62 -7.05
N SER A 261 1.56 -15.54 -6.23
CA SER A 261 1.43 -16.96 -6.61
C SER A 261 0.51 -17.20 -7.81
N SER A 262 -0.45 -16.30 -8.04
CA SER A 262 -1.46 -16.42 -9.09
C SER A 262 -1.17 -15.53 -10.31
N SER A 263 -0.07 -14.80 -10.36
CA SER A 263 0.22 -13.86 -11.46
C SER A 263 1.15 -14.48 -12.50
N ALA A 264 0.72 -14.51 -13.76
CA ALA A 264 1.59 -14.91 -14.87
C ALA A 264 2.77 -13.93 -15.07
N VAL A 265 2.53 -12.63 -14.84
CA VAL A 265 3.56 -11.60 -14.91
C VAL A 265 4.61 -11.78 -13.82
N GLU A 266 4.21 -12.13 -12.60
CA GLU A 266 5.16 -12.42 -11.50
C GLU A 266 6.12 -13.55 -11.89
N THR A 267 5.61 -14.64 -12.47
CA THR A 267 6.44 -15.76 -12.94
C THR A 267 7.46 -15.32 -13.98
N LEU A 268 7.07 -14.45 -14.93
CA LEU A 268 7.97 -13.91 -15.95
C LEU A 268 9.04 -12.97 -15.35
N LEU A 269 8.65 -12.08 -14.43
CA LEU A 269 9.58 -11.15 -13.79
C LEU A 269 10.57 -11.88 -12.86
N ARG A 270 10.18 -13.01 -12.25
CA ARG A 270 11.08 -13.87 -11.46
C ARG A 270 12.18 -14.54 -12.30
N ALA A 271 12.00 -14.65 -13.60
CA ALA A 271 13.03 -15.16 -14.52
C ALA A 271 14.12 -14.12 -14.86
N ASP A 272 14.18 -13.00 -14.14
CA ASP A 272 15.19 -11.94 -14.25
C ASP A 272 16.62 -12.52 -14.36
N PRO A 273 17.39 -12.20 -15.42
CA PRO A 273 18.73 -12.75 -15.65
C PRO A 273 19.72 -12.44 -14.53
N ASP A 274 19.56 -11.31 -13.85
CA ASP A 274 20.38 -10.91 -12.70
C ASP A 274 19.96 -11.60 -11.39
N GLY A 275 18.76 -12.20 -11.34
CA GLY A 275 18.21 -12.83 -10.14
C GLY A 275 17.87 -11.85 -9.01
N SER A 276 17.86 -10.55 -9.29
CA SER A 276 17.60 -9.50 -8.29
C SER A 276 16.11 -9.35 -8.02
N TYR A 277 15.24 -9.50 -9.01
CA TYR A 277 13.78 -9.30 -8.85
C TYR A 277 13.14 -10.09 -7.68
N PRO A 278 13.38 -11.41 -7.52
CA PRO A 278 12.78 -12.17 -6.41
C PRO A 278 13.26 -11.74 -5.02
N ARG A 279 14.41 -11.07 -4.94
CA ARG A 279 15.04 -10.57 -3.71
C ARG A 279 14.63 -9.12 -3.39
N MET A 280 13.73 -8.53 -4.17
CA MET A 280 13.22 -7.17 -3.95
C MET A 280 12.08 -7.16 -2.96
N ASP A 281 11.95 -6.04 -2.24
CA ASP A 281 10.85 -5.88 -1.31
C ASP A 281 9.50 -5.80 -2.05
N GLY A 282 8.42 -6.11 -1.33
CA GLY A 282 7.07 -6.14 -1.91
C GLY A 282 6.68 -4.85 -2.63
N PRO A 283 6.83 -3.66 -2.00
CA PRO A 283 6.61 -2.37 -2.65
C PRO A 283 7.40 -2.13 -3.95
N THR A 284 8.68 -2.54 -4.04
CA THR A 284 9.43 -2.43 -5.30
C THR A 284 8.89 -3.37 -6.37
N ARG A 285 8.53 -4.59 -6.01
CA ARG A 285 7.90 -5.53 -6.96
C ARG A 285 6.54 -5.01 -7.44
N ASP A 286 5.75 -4.41 -6.54
CA ASP A 286 4.49 -3.73 -6.87
C ASP A 286 4.71 -2.57 -7.87
N LEU A 287 5.76 -1.77 -7.70
CA LEU A 287 6.11 -0.69 -8.64
C LEU A 287 6.40 -1.22 -10.05
N TYR A 288 7.07 -2.36 -10.15
CA TYR A 288 7.43 -2.97 -11.44
C TYR A 288 6.18 -3.53 -12.11
N ARG A 289 5.31 -4.21 -11.34
CA ARG A 289 3.99 -4.69 -11.80
C ARG A 289 3.13 -3.53 -12.32
N LEU A 290 3.07 -2.40 -11.59
CA LEU A 290 2.37 -1.20 -12.01
C LEU A 290 2.97 -0.56 -13.28
N ALA A 291 4.29 -0.65 -13.47
CA ALA A 291 4.94 -0.20 -14.70
C ALA A 291 4.52 -1.06 -15.91
N VAL A 292 4.49 -2.38 -15.75
CA VAL A 292 4.01 -3.33 -16.76
C VAL A 292 2.55 -3.04 -17.13
N GLU A 293 1.65 -2.94 -16.13
CA GLU A 293 0.23 -2.61 -16.35
C GLU A 293 0.07 -1.28 -17.13
N ARG A 294 0.85 -0.25 -16.75
CA ARG A 294 0.81 1.05 -17.42
C ARG A 294 1.28 0.97 -18.87
N LEU A 295 2.34 0.22 -19.12
CA LEU A 295 2.90 0.03 -20.46
C LEU A 295 1.95 -0.77 -21.34
N ALA A 296 1.42 -1.88 -20.84
CA ALA A 296 0.42 -2.73 -21.51
C ALA A 296 -0.81 -1.92 -21.94
N ARG A 297 -1.36 -1.10 -21.02
CA ARG A 297 -2.48 -0.21 -21.34
C ARG A 297 -2.14 0.81 -22.43
N SER A 298 -0.92 1.36 -22.44
CA SER A 298 -0.52 2.36 -23.42
C SER A 298 -0.19 1.79 -24.80
N SER A 299 0.26 0.53 -24.87
CA SER A 299 0.56 -0.19 -26.12
C SER A 299 -0.63 -0.97 -26.67
N GLY A 300 -1.62 -1.30 -25.83
CA GLY A 300 -2.73 -2.17 -26.19
C GLY A 300 -2.33 -3.66 -26.28
N ARG A 301 -1.17 -4.03 -25.74
CA ARG A 301 -0.67 -5.41 -25.66
C ARG A 301 -1.00 -6.04 -24.30
N PRO A 302 -1.08 -7.38 -24.20
CA PRO A 302 -1.28 -8.04 -22.91
C PRO A 302 -0.07 -7.83 -21.99
N GLU A 303 -0.31 -7.89 -20.68
CA GLU A 303 0.72 -7.61 -19.66
C GLU A 303 1.87 -8.62 -19.69
N ALA A 304 1.58 -9.88 -20.02
CA ALA A 304 2.58 -10.94 -20.17
C ALA A 304 3.58 -10.61 -21.29
N ASP A 305 3.12 -10.16 -22.46
CA ASP A 305 3.99 -9.79 -23.59
C ASP A 305 4.93 -8.62 -23.22
N VAL A 306 4.42 -7.64 -22.47
CA VAL A 306 5.24 -6.50 -22.02
C VAL A 306 6.32 -6.97 -21.05
N ALA A 307 5.99 -7.86 -20.12
CA ALA A 307 6.96 -8.45 -19.20
C ALA A 307 8.00 -9.29 -19.95
N GLN A 308 7.57 -10.06 -20.95
CA GLN A 308 8.44 -10.89 -21.78
C GLN A 308 9.39 -10.05 -22.64
N GLU A 309 8.95 -8.92 -23.21
CA GLU A 309 9.83 -8.01 -23.95
C GLU A 309 10.86 -7.32 -23.04
N ALA A 310 10.45 -6.93 -21.84
CA ALA A 310 11.38 -6.38 -20.85
C ALA A 310 12.42 -7.43 -20.41
N LEU A 311 11.99 -8.68 -20.24
CA LEU A 311 12.87 -9.81 -19.95
C LEU A 311 13.80 -10.12 -21.12
N ALA A 312 13.30 -10.08 -22.36
CA ALA A 312 14.10 -10.32 -23.56
C ALA A 312 15.20 -9.27 -23.69
N LEU A 313 14.91 -7.99 -23.43
CA LEU A 313 15.90 -6.92 -23.42
C LEU A 313 16.98 -7.12 -22.35
N ALA A 314 16.58 -7.49 -21.13
CA ALA A 314 17.51 -7.84 -20.06
C ALA A 314 18.35 -9.09 -20.41
N GLY A 315 17.76 -10.04 -21.14
CA GLY A 315 18.39 -11.27 -21.58
C GLY A 315 19.40 -11.11 -22.71
N VAL A 316 19.38 -10.01 -23.47
CA VAL A 316 20.39 -9.75 -24.54
C VAL A 316 21.80 -9.66 -23.95
N HIS A 317 21.94 -9.14 -22.73
CA HIS A 317 23.25 -8.93 -22.09
C HIS A 317 23.64 -10.06 -21.13
N ARG A 318 23.23 -11.31 -21.42
CA ARG A 318 23.39 -12.46 -20.51
C ARG A 318 24.85 -12.79 -20.18
N ALA A 319 25.78 -12.57 -21.10
CA ALA A 319 27.22 -12.80 -20.89
C ALA A 319 27.92 -11.52 -20.39
N PRO A 320 28.76 -11.60 -19.33
CA PRO A 320 29.56 -10.47 -18.85
C PRO A 320 30.45 -9.81 -19.92
N SER A 321 30.77 -10.55 -20.99
CA SER A 321 31.57 -10.10 -22.13
C SER A 321 30.84 -9.21 -23.12
N GLU A 322 29.50 -9.24 -23.16
CA GLU A 322 28.68 -8.56 -24.19
C GLU A 322 27.87 -7.36 -23.65
N GLY A 323 27.80 -7.19 -22.32
CA GLY A 323 26.99 -6.15 -21.65
C GLY A 323 27.77 -5.00 -21.01
N GLY A 324 29.09 -4.93 -21.23
CA GLY A 324 29.96 -4.07 -20.42
C GLY A 324 29.91 -4.45 -18.93
N LEU A 325 30.74 -3.80 -18.10
CA LEU A 325 30.82 -4.07 -16.66
C LEU A 325 29.56 -3.66 -15.87
N ASP A 326 28.52 -3.16 -16.53
CA ASP A 326 27.33 -2.58 -15.88
C ASP A 326 26.21 -3.61 -15.72
N ALA A 327 26.18 -4.24 -14.54
CA ALA A 327 25.20 -5.26 -14.16
C ALA A 327 23.73 -4.80 -14.30
N ARG A 328 23.46 -3.49 -14.34
CA ARG A 328 22.10 -2.94 -14.44
C ARG A 328 21.40 -3.29 -15.75
N HIS A 329 22.14 -3.46 -16.85
CA HIS A 329 21.57 -3.84 -18.14
C HIS A 329 21.01 -5.26 -18.16
N ARG A 330 21.39 -6.12 -17.21
CA ARG A 330 20.87 -7.48 -17.08
C ARG A 330 19.63 -7.58 -16.20
N HIS A 331 19.25 -6.48 -15.57
CA HIS A 331 18.16 -6.44 -14.62
C HIS A 331 16.89 -5.87 -15.28
N VAL A 332 15.76 -6.59 -15.17
CA VAL A 332 14.48 -6.19 -15.80
C VAL A 332 14.03 -4.77 -15.39
N GLY A 333 14.30 -4.34 -14.16
CA GLY A 333 13.94 -3.01 -13.66
C GLY A 333 14.56 -1.85 -14.44
N TYR A 334 15.70 -2.07 -15.09
CA TYR A 334 16.34 -1.06 -15.93
C TYR A 334 15.48 -0.68 -17.13
N TYR A 335 14.75 -1.65 -17.69
CA TYR A 335 13.86 -1.44 -18.83
C TYR A 335 12.43 -1.06 -18.42
N LEU A 336 12.02 -1.29 -17.17
CA LEU A 336 10.69 -0.92 -16.68
C LEU A 336 10.64 0.47 -16.05
N LEU A 337 11.65 0.85 -15.26
CA LEU A 337 11.70 2.11 -14.51
C LEU A 337 12.93 2.96 -14.82
N GLY A 338 14.03 2.32 -15.26
CA GLY A 338 15.30 2.99 -15.50
C GLY A 338 15.45 3.63 -16.89
N PRO A 339 16.67 4.06 -17.24
CA PRO A 339 17.00 4.65 -18.54
C PRO A 339 16.68 3.74 -19.75
N GLY A 340 16.65 2.42 -19.56
CA GLY A 340 16.30 1.43 -20.58
C GLY A 340 14.83 1.47 -21.02
N LEU A 341 13.97 2.21 -20.32
CA LEU A 341 12.55 2.34 -20.66
C LEU A 341 12.31 2.83 -22.10
N ALA A 342 13.17 3.72 -22.61
CA ALA A 342 13.04 4.20 -23.99
C ALA A 342 13.20 3.06 -25.03
N ALA A 343 14.07 2.08 -24.77
CA ALA A 343 14.27 0.93 -25.64
C ALA A 343 13.06 -0.02 -25.60
N LEU A 344 12.49 -0.25 -24.41
CA LEU A 344 11.26 -1.04 -24.27
C LEU A 344 10.08 -0.38 -24.96
N GLU A 345 9.91 0.94 -24.77
CA GLU A 345 8.85 1.69 -25.45
C GLU A 345 9.03 1.72 -26.97
N ALA A 346 10.25 1.75 -27.49
CA ALA A 346 10.49 1.66 -28.93
C ALA A 346 9.98 0.33 -29.53
N ARG A 347 10.13 -0.78 -28.79
CA ARG A 347 9.59 -2.10 -29.21
C ARG A 347 8.08 -2.21 -29.07
N LEU A 348 7.53 -1.64 -27.99
CA LEU A 348 6.10 -1.70 -27.70
C LEU A 348 5.25 -0.71 -28.50
N GLN A 349 5.88 0.33 -29.07
CA GLN A 349 5.24 1.43 -29.81
C GLN A 349 3.97 1.96 -29.12
N PRO A 350 4.06 2.42 -27.85
CA PRO A 350 2.89 2.88 -27.11
C PRO A 350 2.29 4.11 -27.78
N LYS A 351 0.96 4.23 -27.76
CA LYS A 351 0.26 5.44 -28.23
C LYS A 351 0.68 6.62 -27.34
N PRO A 352 1.46 7.60 -27.83
CA PRO A 352 1.97 8.64 -26.94
C PRO A 352 0.87 9.66 -26.68
N ALA A 353 0.46 9.82 -25.43
CA ALA A 353 -0.29 11.00 -25.01
C ALA A 353 0.61 12.25 -25.22
N LEU A 354 0.07 13.30 -25.84
CA LEU A 354 0.78 14.58 -26.10
C LEU A 354 1.43 15.15 -24.82
N THR A 355 0.76 15.00 -23.69
CA THR A 355 1.23 15.38 -22.35
C THR A 355 2.53 14.68 -21.95
N ARG A 356 2.68 13.39 -22.33
CA ARG A 356 3.87 12.59 -22.00
C ARG A 356 5.08 12.98 -22.84
N ARG A 357 4.88 13.44 -24.08
CA ARG A 357 5.97 13.99 -24.90
C ARG A 357 6.50 15.31 -24.31
N LEU A 358 5.61 16.16 -23.81
CA LEU A 358 6.00 17.41 -23.15
C LEU A 358 6.70 17.11 -21.81
N ALA A 359 6.15 16.22 -21.00
CA ALA A 359 6.75 15.80 -19.72
C ALA A 359 8.16 15.18 -19.87
N ARG A 360 8.40 14.42 -20.95
CA ARG A 360 9.75 13.89 -21.23
C ARG A 360 10.75 14.98 -21.60
N ARG A 361 10.33 15.96 -22.40
CA ARG A 361 11.19 17.09 -22.77
C ARG A 361 11.52 17.96 -21.56
N THR A 362 10.57 18.17 -20.65
CA THR A 362 10.83 18.91 -19.40
C THR A 362 11.70 18.10 -18.42
N ALA A 363 11.56 16.78 -18.37
CA ALA A 363 12.40 15.90 -17.54
C ALA A 363 13.86 15.80 -18.02
N GLN A 364 14.11 15.98 -19.32
CA GLN A 364 15.47 15.97 -19.89
C GLN A 364 16.28 17.24 -19.58
N ALA A 365 15.61 18.34 -19.24
CA ALA A 365 16.25 19.60 -18.89
C ALA A 365 15.48 20.31 -17.76
N PRO A 366 15.46 19.75 -16.53
CA PRO A 366 14.61 20.24 -15.45
C PRO A 366 14.93 21.69 -15.07
N LEU A 367 16.22 22.05 -15.08
CA LEU A 367 16.68 23.42 -14.82
C LEU A 367 16.18 24.39 -15.89
N ALA A 368 16.29 24.03 -17.17
CA ALA A 368 15.85 24.90 -18.27
C ALA A 368 14.32 25.07 -18.28
N ALA A 369 13.58 24.01 -17.98
CA ALA A 369 12.13 24.06 -17.85
C ALA A 369 11.68 24.93 -16.67
N HIS A 370 12.35 24.81 -15.52
CA HIS A 370 12.06 25.62 -14.33
C HIS A 370 12.37 27.10 -14.57
N ILE A 371 13.55 27.42 -15.11
CA ILE A 371 13.93 28.80 -15.47
C ILE A 371 12.97 29.35 -16.54
N GLY A 372 12.62 28.56 -17.56
CA GLY A 372 11.69 28.97 -18.62
C GLY A 372 10.27 29.26 -18.11
N ALA A 373 9.75 28.45 -17.18
CA ALA A 373 8.46 28.70 -16.55
C ALA A 373 8.53 29.97 -15.68
N MET A 374 9.60 30.14 -14.90
CA MET A 374 9.79 31.32 -14.06
C MET A 374 9.88 32.60 -14.89
N THR A 375 10.64 32.61 -16.00
CA THR A 375 10.74 33.77 -16.89
C THR A 375 9.41 34.06 -17.58
N LEU A 376 8.70 33.02 -18.06
CA LEU A 376 7.40 33.17 -18.70
C LEU A 376 6.37 33.82 -17.76
N PHE A 377 6.22 33.31 -16.54
CA PHE A 377 5.27 33.87 -15.58
C PHE A 377 5.68 35.27 -15.11
N THR A 378 6.98 35.51 -14.89
CA THR A 378 7.48 36.84 -14.53
C THR A 378 7.13 37.87 -15.61
N LEU A 379 7.36 37.53 -16.88
CA LEU A 379 7.02 38.40 -18.02
C LEU A 379 5.50 38.57 -18.15
N LEU A 380 4.71 37.52 -17.94
CA LEU A 380 3.25 37.60 -18.01
C LEU A 380 2.69 38.55 -16.95
N PHE A 381 3.13 38.43 -15.70
CA PHE A 381 2.68 39.31 -14.63
C PHE A 381 3.15 40.75 -14.81
N ALA A 382 4.40 40.96 -15.22
CA ALA A 382 4.90 42.29 -15.56
C ALA A 382 4.13 42.92 -16.73
N ALA A 383 3.79 42.12 -17.76
CA ALA A 383 2.99 42.58 -18.89
C ALA A 383 1.58 43.02 -18.49
N VAL A 384 0.92 42.31 -17.57
CA VAL A 384 -0.39 42.70 -17.02
C VAL A 384 -0.30 44.05 -16.31
N VAL A 385 0.71 44.25 -15.45
CA VAL A 385 0.90 45.52 -14.72
C VAL A 385 1.16 46.68 -15.68
N VAL A 386 2.01 46.48 -16.69
CA VAL A 386 2.30 47.49 -17.72
C VAL A 386 1.07 47.77 -18.59
N ALA A 387 0.27 46.76 -18.91
CA ALA A 387 -0.98 46.93 -19.66
C ALA A 387 -2.01 47.75 -18.88
N CYS A 388 -2.16 47.52 -17.57
CA CYS A 388 -3.00 48.33 -16.69
C CYS A 388 -2.51 49.78 -16.63
N ALA A 389 -1.19 50.01 -16.49
CA ALA A 389 -0.62 51.36 -16.51
C ALA A 389 -0.87 52.08 -17.85
N ARG A 390 -0.80 51.35 -18.97
CA ARG A 390 -1.10 51.89 -20.30
C ARG A 390 -2.56 52.27 -20.47
N GLN A 391 -3.51 51.48 -19.95
CA GLN A 391 -4.94 51.81 -19.98
C GLN A 391 -5.28 53.06 -19.16
N GLN A 392 -4.49 53.36 -18.12
CA GLN A 392 -4.63 54.58 -17.32
C GLN A 392 -3.93 55.81 -17.94
N GLY A 393 -3.40 55.70 -19.17
CA GLY A 393 -2.79 56.81 -19.90
C GLY A 393 -1.35 57.14 -19.49
N ALA A 394 -0.63 56.24 -18.82
CA ALA A 394 0.76 56.49 -18.43
C ALA A 394 1.68 56.75 -19.64
N ALA A 395 2.59 57.72 -19.52
CA ALA A 395 3.61 58.00 -20.53
C ALA A 395 4.61 56.85 -20.68
N LEU A 396 5.25 56.72 -21.86
CA LEU A 396 6.16 55.61 -22.19
C LEU A 396 7.32 55.41 -21.20
N TRP A 397 7.93 56.50 -20.71
CA TRP A 397 9.02 56.42 -19.72
C TRP A 397 8.54 55.89 -18.37
N LEU A 398 7.32 56.26 -17.95
CA LEU A 398 6.70 55.80 -16.72
C LEU A 398 6.31 54.31 -16.83
N GLN A 399 5.84 53.87 -18.00
CA GLN A 399 5.61 52.46 -18.29
C GLN A 399 6.91 51.63 -18.18
N ALA A 400 8.05 52.16 -18.63
CA ALA A 400 9.34 51.49 -18.51
C ALA A 400 9.78 51.34 -17.03
N VAL A 401 9.64 52.40 -16.23
CA VAL A 401 9.95 52.36 -14.78
C VAL A 401 9.03 51.37 -14.05
N ILE A 402 7.71 51.43 -14.32
CA ILE A 402 6.73 50.49 -13.78
C ILE A 402 7.06 49.06 -14.20
N GLY A 403 7.48 48.85 -15.45
CA GLY A 403 7.88 47.54 -15.96
C GLY A 403 9.08 46.95 -15.21
N VAL A 404 10.12 47.75 -14.94
CA VAL A 404 11.30 47.28 -14.18
C VAL A 404 10.93 46.93 -12.73
N LEU A 405 10.15 47.78 -12.05
CA LEU A 405 9.67 47.49 -10.69
C LEU A 405 8.72 46.29 -10.67
N ALA A 406 7.87 46.16 -11.68
CA ALA A 406 6.98 45.02 -11.84
C ALA A 406 7.75 43.73 -12.07
N LEU A 407 8.84 43.72 -12.84
CA LEU A 407 9.68 42.53 -13.01
C LEU A 407 10.27 42.04 -11.68
N LEU A 408 10.75 42.96 -10.83
CA LEU A 408 11.26 42.62 -9.49
C LEU A 408 10.16 41.99 -8.63
N GLY A 409 9.00 42.65 -8.51
CA GLY A 409 7.88 42.13 -7.71
C GLY A 409 7.26 40.83 -8.28
N ALA A 410 7.12 40.76 -9.61
CA ALA A 410 6.57 39.61 -10.31
C ALA A 410 7.46 38.37 -10.20
N SER A 411 8.78 38.54 -10.11
CA SER A 411 9.73 37.41 -10.01
C SER A 411 9.50 36.58 -8.75
N GLY A 412 9.19 37.22 -7.61
CA GLY A 412 8.86 36.53 -6.37
C GLY A 412 7.56 35.73 -6.48
N LEU A 413 6.53 36.32 -7.09
CA LEU A 413 5.23 35.64 -7.29
C LEU A 413 5.35 34.48 -8.29
N ALA A 414 6.10 34.68 -9.39
CA ALA A 414 6.39 33.64 -10.36
C ALA A 414 7.14 32.48 -9.74
N ARG A 415 8.16 32.75 -8.90
CA ARG A 415 8.88 31.72 -8.16
C ARG A 415 7.95 30.89 -7.28
N SER A 416 7.15 31.54 -6.42
CA SER A 416 6.21 30.83 -5.53
C SER A 416 5.19 30.00 -6.31
N LEU A 417 4.68 30.51 -7.44
CA LEU A 417 3.74 29.78 -8.28
C LEU A 417 4.39 28.57 -8.95
N VAL A 418 5.59 28.74 -9.52
CA VAL A 418 6.33 27.65 -10.17
C VAL A 418 6.74 26.59 -9.16
N ASP A 419 7.19 26.97 -7.97
CA ASP A 419 7.54 26.05 -6.88
C ASP A 419 6.30 25.26 -6.41
N MET A 420 5.15 25.92 -6.26
CA MET A 420 3.88 25.26 -5.92
C MET A 420 3.42 24.30 -7.02
N MET A 421 3.46 24.73 -8.29
CA MET A 421 3.13 23.88 -9.44
C MET A 421 4.07 22.69 -9.53
N ALA A 422 5.37 22.89 -9.31
CA ALA A 422 6.36 21.83 -9.30
C ALA A 422 6.05 20.80 -8.20
N ALA A 423 5.69 21.24 -6.99
CA ALA A 423 5.31 20.34 -5.91
C ALA A 423 4.03 19.52 -6.20
N TRP A 424 3.07 20.09 -6.94
CA TRP A 424 1.83 19.38 -7.30
C TRP A 424 1.99 18.44 -8.50
N ILE A 425 2.87 18.78 -9.45
CA ILE A 425 3.08 17.99 -10.68
C ILE A 425 4.13 16.90 -10.46
N ALA A 426 5.12 17.14 -9.61
CA ALA A 426 6.14 16.15 -9.28
C ALA A 426 5.48 14.91 -8.67
N THR A 427 5.60 13.78 -9.38
CA THR A 427 5.18 12.49 -8.84
C THR A 427 6.33 11.95 -8.00
N PRO A 428 6.12 11.61 -6.71
CA PRO A 428 7.14 10.98 -5.91
C PRO A 428 7.62 9.69 -6.60
N ALA A 429 8.92 9.60 -6.85
CA ALA A 429 9.55 8.40 -7.39
C ALA A 429 10.11 7.59 -6.20
N PRO A 430 9.37 6.59 -5.69
CA PRO A 430 9.91 5.73 -4.65
C PRO A 430 11.16 5.03 -5.15
N LEU A 431 12.19 5.00 -4.31
CA LEU A 431 13.44 4.33 -4.62
C LEU A 431 13.26 2.81 -4.56
N PRO A 432 13.56 2.08 -5.65
CA PRO A 432 13.60 0.63 -5.64
C PRO A 432 14.56 0.12 -4.58
N ARG A 433 14.19 -0.93 -3.85
CA ARG A 433 14.97 -1.50 -2.75
C ARG A 433 14.90 -3.02 -2.71
N MET A 434 15.98 -3.62 -2.21
CA MET A 434 16.06 -5.05 -1.89
C MET A 434 15.28 -5.36 -0.61
N ASP A 435 14.80 -6.59 -0.50
CA ASP A 435 14.11 -7.10 0.69
C ASP A 435 15.14 -7.47 1.78
N PHE A 436 15.22 -6.65 2.81
CA PHE A 436 16.01 -6.88 4.03
C PHE A 436 15.12 -6.94 5.29
N ASP A 437 13.87 -7.38 5.15
CA ASP A 437 12.96 -7.52 6.31
C ASP A 437 13.52 -8.54 7.33
N GLY A 438 14.19 -9.59 6.84
CA GLY A 438 14.90 -10.59 7.66
C GLY A 438 16.27 -10.16 8.21
N GLY A 439 16.75 -8.96 7.86
CA GLY A 439 18.07 -8.44 8.24
C GLY A 439 18.92 -8.05 7.02
N ILE A 440 19.98 -7.29 7.27
CA ILE A 440 20.93 -6.86 6.23
C ILE A 440 21.76 -8.06 5.78
N ALA A 441 21.92 -8.23 4.47
CA ALA A 441 22.73 -9.32 3.91
C ALA A 441 24.24 -9.13 4.21
N PRO A 442 25.04 -10.21 4.34
CA PRO A 442 26.48 -10.11 4.61
C PRO A 442 27.26 -9.33 3.55
N GLN A 443 26.77 -9.26 2.31
CA GLN A 443 27.42 -8.49 1.24
C GLN A 443 27.06 -7.00 1.27
N ALA A 444 26.11 -6.61 2.12
CA ALA A 444 25.57 -5.25 2.24
C ALA A 444 25.84 -4.65 3.63
N GLN A 445 26.92 -5.07 4.30
CA GLN A 445 27.31 -4.52 5.62
C GLN A 445 27.34 -3.00 5.56
N THR A 446 26.71 -2.37 6.55
CA THR A 446 26.43 -0.94 6.55
C THR A 446 26.94 -0.28 7.82
N LEU A 447 27.53 0.90 7.67
CA LEU A 447 27.97 1.75 8.78
C LEU A 447 27.08 2.99 8.86
N VAL A 448 26.47 3.25 10.02
CA VAL A 448 25.78 4.50 10.32
C VAL A 448 26.78 5.47 10.95
N ALA A 449 27.19 6.48 10.19
CA ALA A 449 28.10 7.52 10.64
C ALA A 449 27.30 8.73 11.16
N VAL A 450 27.36 8.97 12.46
CA VAL A 450 26.72 10.11 13.14
C VAL A 450 27.73 11.25 13.27
N SER A 451 27.54 12.32 12.52
CA SER A 451 28.35 13.53 12.62
C SER A 451 27.97 14.33 13.87
N ALA A 452 28.94 14.57 14.75
CA ALA A 452 28.75 15.34 15.96
C ALA A 452 29.95 16.25 16.25
N ARG A 453 29.68 17.35 16.95
CA ARG A 453 30.72 18.16 17.58
C ARG A 453 30.75 17.86 19.07
N LEU A 454 31.94 17.64 19.61
CA LEU A 454 32.16 17.36 21.02
C LEU A 454 32.41 18.68 21.76
N LEU A 455 31.48 19.09 22.62
CA LEU A 455 31.60 20.31 23.43
C LEU A 455 32.07 20.03 24.86
N ASN A 456 31.39 19.12 25.56
CA ASN A 456 31.65 18.80 26.96
C ASN A 456 31.18 17.37 27.29
N SER A 457 31.59 16.85 28.44
CA SER A 457 31.27 15.47 28.86
C SER A 457 29.77 15.18 28.94
N ALA A 458 28.96 16.14 29.41
CA ALA A 458 27.50 15.98 29.50
C ALA A 458 26.85 15.84 28.11
N GLN A 459 27.33 16.59 27.11
CA GLN A 459 26.87 16.45 25.73
C GLN A 459 27.32 15.12 25.13
N VAL A 460 28.56 14.67 25.42
CA VAL A 460 29.04 13.35 24.98
C VAL A 460 28.15 12.23 25.53
N ASP A 461 27.74 12.31 26.79
CA ASP A 461 26.83 11.34 27.40
C ASP A 461 25.44 11.35 26.73
N ALA A 462 24.93 12.54 26.38
CA ALA A 462 23.69 12.67 25.63
C ALA A 462 23.81 12.06 24.23
N LEU A 463 24.89 12.34 23.51
CA LEU A 463 25.17 11.77 22.18
C LEU A 463 25.28 10.25 22.23
N CYS A 464 25.92 9.69 23.26
CA CYS A 464 26.03 8.24 23.46
C CYS A 464 24.66 7.61 23.75
N ARG A 465 23.81 8.29 24.54
CA ARG A 465 22.43 7.85 24.79
C ARG A 465 21.59 7.86 23.51
N ASP A 466 21.72 8.91 22.69
CA ASP A 466 21.02 9.01 21.41
C ASP A 466 21.52 7.94 20.43
N LEU A 467 22.82 7.65 20.43
CA LEU A 467 23.42 6.57 19.65
C LEU A 467 22.87 5.20 20.08
N GLU A 468 22.72 4.98 21.38
CA GLU A 468 22.08 3.79 21.93
C GLU A 468 20.64 3.66 21.45
N VAL A 469 19.84 4.73 21.50
CA VAL A 469 18.45 4.73 21.00
C VAL A 469 18.39 4.36 19.51
N ARG A 470 19.28 4.93 18.68
CA ARG A 470 19.36 4.62 17.23
C ARG A 470 19.70 3.15 16.99
N TYR A 471 20.63 2.60 17.78
CA TYR A 471 20.98 1.18 17.74
C TYR A 471 19.79 0.30 18.14
N LEU A 472 19.10 0.61 19.25
CA LEU A 472 17.92 -0.14 19.70
C LEU A 472 16.80 -0.14 18.64
N ALA A 473 16.63 0.96 17.93
CA ALA A 473 15.66 1.09 16.84
C ALA A 473 16.06 0.34 15.56
N ASN A 474 17.34 0.00 15.38
CA ASN A 474 17.89 -0.59 14.15
C ASN A 474 18.92 -1.69 14.48
N ARG A 475 18.54 -2.70 15.26
CA ARG A 475 19.46 -3.80 15.60
C ARG A 475 19.65 -4.76 14.43
N ASP A 476 20.89 -4.95 14.01
CA ASP A 476 21.26 -5.92 12.98
C ASP A 476 22.74 -6.34 13.14
N PRO A 477 23.12 -7.62 12.89
CA PRO A 477 24.51 -8.08 12.93
C PRO A 477 25.44 -7.39 11.93
N HIS A 478 24.92 -6.97 10.79
CA HIS A 478 25.69 -6.34 9.71
C HIS A 478 25.55 -4.82 9.71
N LEU A 479 25.06 -4.24 10.83
CA LEU A 479 24.97 -2.79 11.03
C LEU A 479 25.85 -2.35 12.20
N ARG A 480 26.69 -1.34 11.95
CA ARG A 480 27.48 -0.67 12.98
C ARG A 480 27.18 0.81 13.06
N PHE A 481 27.45 1.40 14.21
CA PHE A 481 27.25 2.82 14.51
C PHE A 481 28.60 3.46 14.82
N CYS A 482 28.92 4.53 14.11
CA CYS A 482 30.15 5.30 14.29
C CYS A 482 29.80 6.73 14.69
N LEU A 483 30.31 7.19 15.82
CA LEU A 483 30.32 8.61 16.19
C LEU A 483 31.52 9.28 15.52
N LEU A 484 31.26 10.10 14.50
CA LEU A 484 32.25 10.96 13.87
C LEU A 484 32.34 12.28 14.63
N GLY A 485 33.35 12.40 15.47
CA GLY A 485 33.53 13.54 16.37
C GLY A 485 34.50 14.58 15.83
N ASP A 486 34.04 15.84 15.77
CA ASP A 486 34.92 17.01 15.68
C ASP A 486 34.97 17.74 17.01
N LEU A 487 36.13 18.30 17.37
CA LEU A 487 36.22 19.23 18.48
C LEU A 487 35.67 20.61 18.08
N TYR A 488 35.25 21.41 19.07
CA TYR A 488 34.78 22.78 18.83
C TYR A 488 35.89 23.69 18.30
N ASP A 489 35.54 24.70 17.52
CA ASP A 489 36.48 25.66 16.94
C ASP A 489 37.27 26.39 18.04
N ALA A 490 38.59 26.49 17.88
CA ALA A 490 39.49 27.00 18.93
C ALA A 490 40.62 27.88 18.36
N PRO A 491 41.22 28.77 19.18
CA PRO A 491 42.37 29.59 18.77
C PRO A 491 43.68 28.79 18.64
N HIS A 492 43.75 27.60 19.22
CA HIS A 492 44.90 26.70 19.16
C HIS A 492 44.50 25.30 18.65
N GLU A 493 45.47 24.56 18.13
CA GLU A 493 45.26 23.20 17.61
C GLU A 493 44.72 22.25 18.69
N SER A 494 45.34 22.29 19.86
CA SER A 494 44.96 21.55 21.06
C SER A 494 44.67 22.52 22.20
N MET A 495 43.62 22.22 22.97
CA MET A 495 43.19 22.91 24.18
C MET A 495 43.36 21.96 25.38
N PRO A 496 43.59 22.48 26.61
CA PRO A 496 43.90 21.65 27.77
C PRO A 496 42.86 20.57 28.12
N ASP A 497 41.57 20.82 27.83
CA ASP A 497 40.47 19.89 28.18
C ASP A 497 40.14 18.87 27.07
N ASP A 498 40.77 18.98 25.89
CA ASP A 498 40.41 18.15 24.74
C ASP A 498 40.71 16.67 24.99
N ASP A 499 41.89 16.35 25.52
CA ASP A 499 42.31 14.96 25.76
C ASP A 499 41.38 14.27 26.77
N ALA A 500 40.97 14.99 27.81
CA ALA A 500 40.00 14.50 28.79
C ALA A 500 38.63 14.25 28.15
N LEU A 501 38.19 15.13 27.25
CA LEU A 501 36.92 14.98 26.53
C LEU A 501 36.94 13.79 25.56
N VAL A 502 38.02 13.62 24.81
CA VAL A 502 38.20 12.49 23.88
C VAL A 502 38.29 11.17 24.64
N ALA A 503 39.02 11.14 25.77
CA ALA A 503 39.09 9.97 26.63
C ALA A 503 37.72 9.61 27.24
N HIS A 504 36.94 10.61 27.66
CA HIS A 504 35.56 10.40 28.15
C HIS A 504 34.66 9.80 27.06
N ALA A 505 34.73 10.32 25.83
CA ALA A 505 33.98 9.79 24.70
C ALA A 505 34.38 8.34 24.36
N ALA A 506 35.69 8.03 24.38
CA ALA A 506 36.19 6.68 24.17
C ALA A 506 35.66 5.71 25.24
N ALA A 507 35.75 6.10 26.52
CA ALA A 507 35.26 5.30 27.63
C ALA A 507 33.73 5.06 27.59
N ALA A 508 32.96 6.06 27.14
CA ALA A 508 31.52 5.95 26.98
C ALA A 508 31.15 4.96 25.86
N ILE A 509 31.86 4.98 24.73
CA ILE A 509 31.66 4.03 23.62
C ILE A 509 32.05 2.62 24.03
N ASP A 510 33.16 2.45 24.77
CA ASP A 510 33.55 1.14 25.31
C ASP A 510 32.55 0.62 26.34
N ALA A 511 31.93 1.50 27.14
CA ALA A 511 30.83 1.12 28.03
C ALA A 511 29.60 0.63 27.26
N LEU A 512 29.24 1.30 26.15
CA LEU A 512 28.15 0.86 25.27
C LEU A 512 28.46 -0.50 24.62
N ASN A 513 29.69 -0.70 24.13
CA ASN A 513 30.12 -1.98 23.56
C ASN A 513 30.10 -3.09 24.61
N ARG A 514 30.54 -2.85 25.86
CA ARG A 514 30.41 -3.84 26.93
C ARG A 514 28.95 -4.21 27.24
N LYS A 515 28.03 -3.25 27.14
CA LYS A 515 26.60 -3.46 27.40
C LYS A 515 25.89 -4.22 26.28
N HIS A 516 26.25 -3.95 25.02
CA HIS A 516 25.53 -4.46 23.86
C HIS A 516 26.33 -5.44 22.99
N ALA A 517 27.54 -5.82 23.38
CA ALA A 517 28.28 -6.87 22.68
C ALA A 517 27.54 -8.20 22.78
N TYR A 518 27.44 -8.88 21.65
CA TYR A 518 26.87 -10.23 21.58
C TYR A 518 27.62 -11.07 20.57
N ASP A 519 27.60 -12.39 20.78
CA ASP A 519 28.19 -13.34 19.84
C ASP A 519 27.15 -13.68 18.77
N HIS A 520 27.50 -13.45 17.51
CA HIS A 520 26.70 -13.88 16.38
C HIS A 520 27.37 -15.07 15.71
N SER A 521 26.57 -16.12 15.50
CA SER A 521 27.02 -17.34 14.82
C SER A 521 26.65 -17.24 13.35
N TYR A 522 27.63 -17.30 12.46
CA TYR A 522 27.43 -17.35 11.02
C TYR A 522 27.64 -18.77 10.52
N ALA A 523 26.77 -19.21 9.61
CA ALA A 523 26.95 -20.46 8.91
C ALA A 523 28.08 -20.30 7.89
N THR A 524 29.15 -21.04 8.07
CA THR A 524 30.28 -21.14 7.15
C THR A 524 30.30 -22.51 6.50
N LEU A 525 31.05 -22.64 5.42
CA LEU A 525 31.47 -23.94 4.92
C LEU A 525 32.91 -24.16 5.40
N ASP A 526 33.26 -25.35 5.85
CA ASP A 526 34.66 -25.72 6.08
C ASP A 526 35.42 -25.90 4.75
N GLU A 527 36.73 -26.15 4.83
CA GLU A 527 37.57 -26.38 3.65
C GLU A 527 37.14 -27.62 2.84
N GLU A 528 36.34 -28.52 3.43
CA GLU A 528 35.75 -29.69 2.79
C GLU A 528 34.29 -29.47 2.31
N GLY A 529 33.73 -28.26 2.48
CA GLY A 529 32.38 -27.90 2.04
C GLY A 529 31.23 -28.34 2.97
N GLN A 530 31.50 -28.77 4.20
CA GLN A 530 30.49 -29.09 5.20
C GLN A 530 30.06 -27.85 6.00
N PRO A 531 28.81 -27.79 6.50
CA PRO A 531 28.32 -26.65 7.27
C PRO A 531 29.06 -26.54 8.62
N ALA A 532 29.94 -25.55 8.73
CA ALA A 532 30.57 -25.11 9.95
C ALA A 532 29.85 -23.88 10.53
N THR A 533 30.07 -23.60 11.82
CA THR A 533 29.51 -22.41 12.46
C THR A 533 30.62 -21.63 13.11
N ALA A 534 30.92 -20.45 12.57
CA ALA A 534 31.90 -19.57 13.16
C ALA A 534 31.21 -18.50 14.00
N ARG A 535 31.81 -18.15 15.14
CA ARG A 535 31.26 -17.18 16.09
C ARG A 535 32.07 -15.91 16.03
N LEU A 536 31.42 -14.79 15.77
CA LEU A 536 32.01 -13.47 15.80
C LEU A 536 31.37 -12.66 16.92
N ARG A 537 32.19 -12.13 17.83
CA ARG A 537 31.75 -11.15 18.82
C ARG A 537 31.54 -9.81 18.13
N ILE A 538 30.29 -9.35 18.09
CA ILE A 538 29.91 -8.09 17.45
C ILE A 538 29.94 -6.98 18.49
N GLU A 539 30.77 -5.98 18.21
CA GLU A 539 30.76 -4.69 18.93
C GLU A 539 30.15 -3.64 17.99
N PRO A 540 28.97 -3.09 18.33
CA PRO A 540 28.20 -2.26 17.41
C PRO A 540 28.65 -0.79 17.35
N PHE A 541 29.41 -0.29 18.32
CA PHE A 541 29.75 1.13 18.43
C PHE A 541 31.24 1.41 18.13
N LEU A 542 31.49 2.50 17.42
CA LEU A 542 32.82 3.02 17.08
C LEU A 542 32.88 4.53 17.35
N LEU A 543 34.03 5.01 17.80
CA LEU A 543 34.38 6.43 17.85
C LEU A 543 35.50 6.70 16.87
N LEU A 544 35.33 7.74 16.04
CA LEU A 544 36.38 8.29 15.20
C LEU A 544 36.42 9.80 15.41
N GLN A 545 37.42 10.28 16.15
CA GLN A 545 37.62 11.67 16.47
C GLN A 545 38.77 12.27 15.65
N ARG A 546 38.52 13.43 15.04
CA ARG A 546 39.49 14.11 14.16
C ARG A 546 40.19 15.28 14.87
N PRO A 547 41.49 15.50 14.62
CA PRO A 547 42.20 16.68 15.12
C PRO A 547 41.68 17.97 14.45
N ARG A 548 41.94 19.13 15.09
CA ARG A 548 41.68 20.43 14.46
C ARG A 548 42.77 20.73 13.43
N THR A 549 42.41 21.47 12.39
CA THR A 549 43.33 21.98 11.37
C THR A 549 43.14 23.47 11.20
N TRP A 550 44.22 24.21 11.00
CA TRP A 550 44.17 25.65 10.77
C TRP A 550 43.37 25.98 9.49
N ASN A 551 42.38 26.86 9.60
CA ASN A 551 41.66 27.41 8.45
C ASN A 551 41.99 28.90 8.29
N SER A 552 42.62 29.25 7.16
CA SER A 552 43.00 30.62 6.84
C SER A 552 41.83 31.57 6.60
N GLY A 553 40.64 31.07 6.22
CA GLY A 553 39.46 31.89 5.98
C GLY A 553 38.65 32.20 7.25
N GLU A 554 38.67 31.29 8.23
CA GLU A 554 37.96 31.48 9.52
C GLU A 554 38.92 31.97 10.63
N HIS A 555 40.22 32.03 10.36
CA HIS A 555 41.28 32.39 11.32
C HIS A 555 41.21 31.60 12.64
N ALA A 556 40.81 30.33 12.55
CA ALA A 556 40.63 29.44 13.69
C ALA A 556 41.06 28.01 13.34
N TRP A 557 41.34 27.22 14.38
CA TRP A 557 41.54 25.78 14.28
C TRP A 557 40.18 25.10 14.31
N ILE A 558 39.83 24.41 13.22
CA ILE A 558 38.51 23.81 13.02
C ILE A 558 38.63 22.37 12.49
N GLY A 559 37.53 21.61 12.54
CA GLY A 559 37.43 20.33 11.84
C GLY A 559 37.60 20.50 10.33
N ARG A 560 38.58 19.80 9.75
CA ARG A 560 38.97 19.94 8.34
C ARG A 560 37.76 19.82 7.40
N ALA A 561 37.55 20.83 6.56
CA ALA A 561 36.49 20.92 5.54
C ALA A 561 35.07 20.55 6.04
N ARG A 562 34.83 20.73 7.36
CA ARG A 562 33.57 20.43 8.07
C ARG A 562 32.99 19.07 7.62
N ARG A 563 31.69 18.98 7.35
CA ARG A 563 30.99 17.74 6.96
C ARG A 563 31.62 17.05 5.75
N ARG A 564 32.03 17.81 4.72
CA ARG A 564 32.64 17.22 3.51
C ARG A 564 33.98 16.56 3.83
N GLY A 565 34.78 17.16 4.71
CA GLY A 565 36.02 16.57 5.17
C GLY A 565 35.79 15.34 6.05
N GLN A 566 34.79 15.35 6.94
CA GLN A 566 34.48 14.20 7.80
C GLN A 566 34.22 12.94 6.96
N LEU A 567 33.43 13.08 5.90
CA LEU A 567 33.11 11.96 5.02
C LEU A 567 34.30 11.52 4.17
N ALA A 568 35.15 12.46 3.73
CA ALA A 568 36.37 12.12 3.01
C ALA A 568 37.38 11.36 3.91
N ASP A 569 37.45 11.72 5.19
CA ASP A 569 38.30 11.06 6.18
C ASP A 569 37.77 9.67 6.54
N LEU A 570 36.46 9.57 6.78
CA LEU A 570 35.82 8.28 7.00
C LEU A 570 36.02 7.34 5.80
N ASN A 571 35.83 7.83 4.57
CA ASN A 571 36.00 7.01 3.38
C ASN A 571 37.46 6.54 3.22
N ALA A 572 38.44 7.41 3.49
CA ALA A 572 39.84 7.02 3.49
C ALA A 572 40.16 5.98 4.57
N PHE A 573 39.53 6.08 5.74
CA PHE A 573 39.67 5.10 6.82
C PHE A 573 39.10 3.73 6.45
N LEU A 574 37.90 3.70 5.88
CA LEU A 574 37.25 2.46 5.41
C LEU A 574 38.02 1.81 4.25
N ALA A 575 38.65 2.61 3.40
CA ALA A 575 39.55 2.13 2.34
C ALA A 575 40.93 1.66 2.86
N GLY A 576 41.21 1.78 4.15
CA GLY A 576 42.46 1.36 4.78
C GLY A 576 43.62 2.37 4.68
N THR A 577 43.41 3.55 4.10
CA THR A 577 44.45 4.57 3.82
C THR A 577 44.21 5.90 4.54
N GLY A 578 43.76 5.86 5.80
CA GLY A 578 43.36 7.08 6.52
C GLY A 578 43.30 6.99 8.04
N ARG A 579 43.97 6.00 8.65
CA ARG A 579 43.99 5.83 10.12
C ARG A 579 44.69 6.98 10.83
N GLU A 580 45.71 7.53 10.20
CA GLU A 580 46.48 8.68 10.65
C GLU A 580 45.69 10.00 10.68
N ARG A 581 44.51 10.04 10.04
CA ARG A 581 43.64 11.23 10.00
C ARG A 581 42.75 11.38 11.23
N PHE A 582 42.72 10.38 12.09
CA PHE A 582 41.94 10.37 13.32
C PHE A 582 42.89 10.37 14.52
N ALA A 583 42.67 11.29 15.44
CA ALA A 583 43.47 11.42 16.66
C ALA A 583 42.96 10.48 17.77
N GLY A 584 41.66 10.21 17.81
CA GLY A 584 41.04 9.27 18.75
C GLY A 584 40.23 8.20 18.02
N ILE A 585 40.52 6.93 18.30
CA ILE A 585 39.76 5.77 17.78
C ILE A 585 39.41 4.87 18.96
N ALA A 586 38.12 4.58 19.15
CA ALA A 586 37.65 3.65 20.19
C ALA A 586 36.60 2.68 19.64
N GLY A 587 36.52 1.48 20.23
CA GLY A 587 35.71 0.36 19.73
C GLY A 587 36.42 -0.55 18.71
N ASN A 588 35.76 -1.65 18.33
CA ASN A 588 36.33 -2.65 17.43
C ASN A 588 36.40 -2.17 15.97
N THR A 589 37.62 -2.11 15.43
CA THR A 589 37.89 -1.72 14.03
C THR A 589 38.01 -2.92 13.07
N ALA A 590 37.98 -4.16 13.56
CA ALA A 590 38.04 -5.35 12.73
C ALA A 590 36.80 -5.46 11.82
N GLY A 591 36.98 -5.85 10.57
CA GLY A 591 35.90 -6.01 9.58
C GLY A 591 35.37 -4.69 9.00
N LEU A 592 35.91 -3.52 9.37
CA LEU A 592 35.45 -2.25 8.78
C LEU A 592 35.75 -2.12 7.28
N ALA A 593 36.78 -2.81 6.78
CA ALA A 593 37.07 -2.87 5.34
C ALA A 593 36.01 -3.63 4.53
N GLU A 594 35.17 -4.43 5.19
CA GLU A 594 34.07 -5.18 4.56
C GLU A 594 32.78 -4.36 4.48
N MET A 595 32.74 -3.18 5.12
CA MET A 595 31.59 -2.28 5.07
C MET A 595 31.39 -1.76 3.64
N ARG A 596 30.26 -2.13 3.04
CA ARG A 596 29.94 -1.76 1.66
C ARG A 596 29.23 -0.40 1.57
N TYR A 597 28.41 -0.09 2.57
CA TYR A 597 27.55 1.10 2.57
C TYR A 597 27.76 1.97 3.80
N VAL A 598 27.59 3.28 3.63
CA VAL A 598 27.67 4.26 4.73
C VAL A 598 26.40 5.11 4.72
N ILE A 599 25.71 5.16 5.86
CA ILE A 599 24.57 6.06 6.10
C ILE A 599 25.07 7.20 6.97
N THR A 600 25.07 8.42 6.43
CA THR A 600 25.57 9.60 7.14
C THR A 600 24.41 10.40 7.70
N ILE A 601 24.38 10.63 9.01
CA ILE A 601 23.33 11.42 9.67
C ILE A 601 23.96 12.45 10.62
N ASP A 602 23.29 13.59 10.80
CA ASP A 602 23.71 14.53 11.83
C ASP A 602 23.28 14.04 13.22
N ALA A 603 23.94 14.53 14.28
CA ALA A 603 23.53 14.29 15.65
C ALA A 603 22.08 14.72 15.93
N ALA A 604 21.56 15.74 15.24
CA ALA A 604 20.17 16.19 15.38
C ALA A 604 19.16 15.40 14.52
N THR A 605 19.61 14.49 13.66
CA THR A 605 18.75 13.72 12.76
C THR A 605 18.37 12.38 13.40
N ASP A 606 17.07 12.18 13.58
CA ASP A 606 16.54 10.90 14.04
C ASP A 606 16.68 9.81 12.98
N LEU A 607 16.95 8.59 13.44
CA LEU A 607 16.93 7.39 12.61
C LEU A 607 15.75 6.52 13.08
N PRO A 608 14.59 6.59 12.40
CA PRO A 608 13.41 5.82 12.79
C PRO A 608 13.68 4.32 12.82
N ARG A 609 12.76 3.60 13.48
CA ARG A 609 12.80 2.14 13.50
C ARG A 609 12.91 1.55 12.10
N ASP A 610 13.82 0.61 11.94
CA ASP A 610 14.08 -0.12 10.69
C ASP A 610 14.39 0.77 9.47
N ALA A 611 14.80 2.03 9.69
CA ALA A 611 15.22 2.92 8.60
C ALA A 611 16.56 2.50 8.00
N ALA A 612 17.52 2.05 8.83
CA ALA A 612 18.85 1.67 8.37
C ALA A 612 18.79 0.50 7.38
N ARG A 613 18.04 -0.56 7.70
CA ARG A 613 17.85 -1.71 6.80
C ARG A 613 17.19 -1.32 5.48
N ARG A 614 16.22 -0.40 5.50
CA ARG A 614 15.53 0.09 4.30
C ARG A 614 16.46 0.91 3.40
N LEU A 615 17.32 1.74 4.01
CA LEU A 615 18.34 2.50 3.28
C LEU A 615 19.41 1.57 2.70
N ALA A 616 19.88 0.57 3.47
CA ALA A 616 20.78 -0.46 2.97
C ALA A 616 20.17 -1.23 1.79
N GLY A 617 18.90 -1.62 1.89
CA GLY A 617 18.16 -2.27 0.80
C GLY A 617 18.05 -1.39 -0.44
N ALA A 618 17.84 -0.08 -0.27
CA ALA A 618 17.85 0.87 -1.39
C ALA A 618 19.23 0.95 -2.04
N MET A 619 20.31 1.10 -1.26
CA MET A 619 21.68 1.15 -1.79
C MET A 619 22.13 -0.16 -2.45
N ALA A 620 21.61 -1.30 -1.99
CA ALA A 620 21.88 -2.63 -2.56
C ALA A 620 21.20 -2.85 -3.91
N HIS A 621 20.14 -2.12 -4.21
CA HIS A 621 19.37 -2.32 -5.44
C HIS A 621 20.20 -1.98 -6.69
N PRO A 622 20.21 -2.83 -7.75
CA PRO A 622 21.04 -2.61 -8.94
C PRO A 622 20.90 -1.20 -9.55
N LEU A 623 19.67 -0.70 -9.69
CA LEU A 623 19.41 0.63 -10.26
C LEU A 623 19.98 1.81 -9.48
N ASN A 624 20.28 1.63 -8.19
CA ASN A 624 20.82 2.67 -7.33
C ASN A 624 22.35 2.60 -7.22
N GLN A 625 22.98 1.60 -7.85
CA GLN A 625 24.42 1.47 -7.84
C GLN A 625 25.07 2.62 -8.64
N PRO A 626 26.09 3.28 -8.07
CA PRO A 626 26.79 4.35 -8.76
C PRO A 626 27.55 3.81 -9.97
N LEU A 627 27.54 4.55 -11.08
CA LEU A 627 28.45 4.29 -12.20
C LEU A 627 29.88 4.55 -11.73
N VAL A 628 30.73 3.53 -11.85
CA VAL A 628 32.17 3.65 -11.54
C VAL A 628 32.74 4.83 -12.33
N LEU A 629 33.44 5.68 -11.59
CA LEU A 629 34.09 6.89 -12.07
C LEU A 629 35.07 6.53 -13.18
N GLY A 630 35.03 7.25 -14.31
CA GLY A 630 36.24 7.38 -15.14
C GLY A 630 37.37 8.00 -14.32
N ALA A 631 38.61 7.98 -14.83
CA ALA A 631 39.82 8.46 -14.16
C ALA A 631 39.72 9.87 -13.53
N ASP A 632 38.73 10.67 -13.94
CA ASP A 632 38.46 12.04 -13.52
C ASP A 632 37.66 12.16 -12.20
N GLY A 633 37.28 11.04 -11.58
CA GLY A 633 36.70 11.04 -10.22
C GLY A 633 35.29 11.67 -10.11
N ARG A 634 34.58 11.93 -11.22
CA ARG A 634 33.21 12.46 -11.23
C ARG A 634 32.16 11.38 -11.56
N ALA A 635 31.18 11.21 -10.69
CA ALA A 635 30.05 10.30 -10.91
C ALA A 635 29.17 10.84 -12.03
N GLN A 636 29.07 10.12 -13.15
CA GLN A 636 28.20 10.54 -14.26
C GLN A 636 26.70 10.30 -13.97
N HIS A 637 26.38 9.44 -13.00
CA HIS A 637 25.05 9.29 -12.42
C HIS A 637 25.20 8.81 -10.96
N GLY A 638 25.04 9.74 -10.03
CA GLY A 638 24.75 9.47 -8.63
C GLY A 638 23.45 10.21 -8.30
N MET A 639 22.48 9.53 -7.69
CA MET A 639 21.29 10.21 -7.20
C MET A 639 21.69 11.01 -5.96
N SER A 640 21.94 12.31 -6.16
CA SER A 640 22.13 13.27 -5.07
C SER A 640 20.75 13.68 -4.57
N PHE A 641 20.41 13.28 -3.35
CA PHE A 641 19.28 13.85 -2.62
C PHE A 641 19.81 15.03 -1.80
N GLY A 642 19.38 16.23 -2.17
CA GLY A 642 19.58 17.47 -1.41
C GLY A 642 18.31 17.83 -0.66
#